data_AF-A0A8I0SWJ1-F1
#
_entry.id   AF-A0A8I0SWJ1-F1
#
_cell.length_a   1.000
_cell.length_b   1.000
_cell.length_c   1.000
_cell.angle_alpha   90.00
_cell.angle_beta   90.00
_cell.angle_gamma   90.00
#
_symmetry.space_group_name_H-M   'P 1'
#
loop_
_entity.id
_entity.type
_entity.pdbx_description
1 polymer ?
#
loop_
_entity_poly.entity_id
_entity_poly.type
_entity_poly.pdbx_seq_one_letter_code
_entity_poly.pdbx_strand_id
1 'polypeptide(L)'
;MIQIFFGCLMSHSKESGISADRRMHKAKRLFPLCRRSVSIWTGWVRVFMGLTVTVVLVACSLTPDPLKQQDVAATLRQDQMQLFSAQEPVVRPIDLYEAMARALKYNLDYRVQMLEKVVAISEVDLASNEMLPSLAANAGFTSRNKVEASSGYSITNDTASASFSTSQDMKKKTADLSVAWNVLDFGVSYYQARQTTDRLLIAEENRRKLVHTLIQEVQTAYWRAVSAQKLQGRIIPILQQAKQAVEDAQLLEQERLRPQLEMMRYQRAMLDIVRQLEGLQEELDQARTHLVKLLNLPPGLPFVVQEPDEKNLAITPIRVSAEEMEQLALLNRPELRQEMYRARIGAAETRKALLKILPGLEFNASTNYDSNSFAMNSVWETAGIRVTGKLIRMLTVADEIHLGQNQDALNQTRRLALNMAIISQVHIANRQYWDALRRFDDSGKINTIDQKILKNVTLETNNGAQNRLEQIRAATQGILSELQRNKAFADVQNAVGMIFVSLGVDLLPNITAQDGINSMTLALREAVEAWNDGMSLPSLEMADNDTTNTLVPTNTVAMVELEEKPSSTPTDGQDDDTWELLPTSNTVPEIPETKKIRPTATPMAKVSPDAMLPSQEKISVPLPVSTERSEPKKTFDKNEKIPVAAIHPEKKPADANPAVKSDPDQEIRKVIEDWADAWSRHVAQEFFRYYSDAFVPASQWTQQQWKDAYTLLFDTSKSVKTFLADLAVEVESGDRAKAFVVLGFDDNGTQSKKYKTLIVKRETKGWRIVEEASNTAFGSGHARLPTDEKLAIHGGTVLLVSSQAAMDVLAPVMDEDVNMGSIYRGPKLDLPKNWKTISYWTQPSANPPKGFASRSDIYAALKIR
;
A
#
# COMPACT_ATOMS: atom_id res chain seq x y z
N MET A 1 -1.50 59.83 0.20
CA MET A 1 -2.42 60.20 1.31
C MET A 1 -1.80 60.22 2.71
N ILE A 2 -0.63 59.63 2.95
CA ILE A 2 0.09 59.79 4.25
C ILE A 2 0.80 61.16 4.35
N GLN A 3 1.02 61.87 3.23
CA GLN A 3 1.56 63.24 3.22
C GLN A 3 0.56 64.35 3.60
N ILE A 4 -0.76 64.09 3.60
CA ILE A 4 -1.74 65.10 4.05
C ILE A 4 -1.90 65.04 5.58
N PHE A 5 -1.60 63.90 6.21
CA PHE A 5 -1.70 63.75 7.66
C PHE A 5 -0.50 64.34 8.43
N PHE A 6 0.68 64.43 7.81
CA PHE A 6 1.87 65.01 8.44
C PHE A 6 2.00 66.53 8.30
N GLY A 7 1.25 67.16 7.39
CA GLY A 7 1.26 68.62 7.20
C GLY A 7 0.55 69.42 8.31
N CYS A 8 -0.31 68.79 9.12
CA CYS A 8 -1.05 69.46 10.19
C CYS A 8 -0.34 69.47 11.56
N LEU A 9 0.77 68.76 11.73
CA LEU A 9 1.47 68.61 13.02
C LEU A 9 2.76 69.44 13.15
N MET A 10 3.19 70.14 12.09
CA MET A 10 4.44 70.91 12.03
C MET A 10 4.22 72.40 11.71
N SER A 11 3.19 73.02 12.29
CA SER A 11 2.94 74.47 12.19
C SER A 11 2.64 75.07 13.56
N HIS A 12 3.57 74.93 14.49
CA HIS A 12 3.62 75.75 15.71
C HIS A 12 5.08 75.96 16.12
N SER A 13 5.78 76.82 15.40
CA SER A 13 7.10 77.32 15.81
C SER A 13 7.47 78.59 15.02
N LYS A 14 7.27 79.72 15.70
CA LYS A 14 7.89 81.05 15.54
C LYS A 14 7.56 81.97 14.35
N GLU A 15 7.16 83.18 14.79
CA GLU A 15 7.48 84.53 14.31
C GLU A 15 6.47 85.33 13.45
N SER A 16 5.88 86.31 14.15
CA SER A 16 5.63 87.72 13.81
C SER A 16 4.86 88.14 12.54
N GLY A 17 3.71 88.78 12.80
CA GLY A 17 3.47 90.13 12.28
C GLY A 17 2.61 90.28 11.01
N ILE A 18 1.40 90.79 11.23
CA ILE A 18 0.64 91.75 10.38
C ILE A 18 -0.32 91.19 9.31
N SER A 19 -1.57 91.65 9.47
CA SER A 19 -2.74 91.74 8.56
C SER A 19 -3.23 90.44 7.91
N ALA A 20 -4.34 89.86 8.38
CA ALA A 20 -5.73 90.29 8.15
C ALA A 20 -6.21 90.14 6.69
N ASP A 21 -7.17 89.21 6.55
CA ASP A 21 -8.39 89.41 5.77
C ASP A 21 -8.33 89.28 4.24
N ARG A 22 -8.18 88.03 3.77
CA ARG A 22 -8.85 87.47 2.58
C ARG A 22 -8.28 86.10 2.25
N ARG A 23 -8.83 85.03 2.84
CA ARG A 23 -8.74 83.66 2.24
C ARG A 23 -9.67 82.64 2.91
N MET A 24 -10.70 83.10 3.63
CA MET A 24 -11.62 82.23 4.39
C MET A 24 -12.85 81.75 3.59
N HIS A 25 -12.85 81.88 2.25
CA HIS A 25 -14.01 81.56 1.41
C HIS A 25 -13.87 80.35 0.46
N LYS A 26 -12.74 79.64 0.42
CA LYS A 26 -12.60 78.40 -0.37
C LYS A 26 -12.38 77.11 0.44
N ALA A 27 -12.28 77.18 1.77
CA ALA A 27 -12.04 76.00 2.62
C ALA A 27 -13.30 75.29 3.16
N LYS A 28 -14.51 75.79 2.86
CA LYS A 28 -15.78 75.25 3.41
C LYS A 28 -16.57 74.31 2.48
N ARG A 29 -16.04 73.90 1.32
CA ARG A 29 -16.77 73.03 0.36
C ARG A 29 -16.15 71.65 0.05
N LEU A 30 -15.01 71.27 0.62
CA LEU A 30 -14.35 69.98 0.29
C LEU A 30 -14.16 69.01 1.47
N PHE A 31 -14.56 69.39 2.69
CA PHE A 31 -14.37 68.56 3.88
C PHE A 31 -15.32 67.35 4.07
N PRO A 32 -16.59 67.34 3.60
CA PRO A 32 -17.48 66.20 3.89
C PRO A 32 -17.30 64.99 2.96
N LEU A 33 -16.67 65.14 1.79
CA LEU A 33 -16.45 64.04 0.83
C LEU A 33 -15.22 63.18 1.17
N CYS A 34 -14.24 63.71 1.91
CA CYS A 34 -13.03 62.98 2.27
C CYS A 34 -13.18 62.14 3.55
N ARG A 35 -14.16 62.46 4.42
CA ARG A 35 -14.37 61.75 5.70
C ARG A 35 -15.14 60.43 5.55
N ARG A 36 -15.96 60.31 4.50
CA ARG A 36 -16.73 59.09 4.17
C ARG A 36 -15.89 58.02 3.46
N SER A 37 -14.91 58.39 2.64
CA SER A 37 -14.05 57.41 1.94
C SER A 37 -13.00 56.78 2.86
N VAL A 38 -12.48 57.54 3.83
CA VAL A 38 -11.47 57.06 4.79
C VAL A 38 -12.07 56.08 5.82
N SER A 39 -13.31 56.28 6.29
CA SER A 39 -13.92 55.37 7.27
C SER A 39 -14.29 54.01 6.66
N ILE A 40 -14.75 53.99 5.40
CA ILE A 40 -15.04 52.77 4.66
C ILE A 40 -13.72 52.01 4.43
N TRP A 41 -12.65 52.68 3.95
CA TRP A 41 -11.37 52.01 3.68
C TRP A 41 -10.69 51.44 4.94
N THR A 42 -10.76 52.13 6.09
CA THR A 42 -10.27 51.61 7.37
C THR A 42 -11.09 50.43 7.91
N GLY A 43 -12.38 50.35 7.58
CA GLY A 43 -13.24 49.22 7.92
C GLY A 43 -12.86 47.97 7.10
N TRP A 44 -12.71 48.12 5.78
CA TRP A 44 -12.34 47.02 4.90
C TRP A 44 -10.93 46.47 5.17
N VAL A 45 -9.96 47.32 5.52
CA VAL A 45 -8.60 46.87 5.89
C VAL A 45 -8.58 46.12 7.23
N ARG A 46 -9.40 46.53 8.21
CA ARG A 46 -9.55 45.80 9.49
C ARG A 46 -10.25 44.46 9.31
N VAL A 47 -11.25 44.40 8.44
CA VAL A 47 -11.96 43.15 8.10
C VAL A 47 -11.03 42.20 7.34
N PHE A 48 -10.30 42.67 6.33
CA PHE A 48 -9.34 41.83 5.58
C PHE A 48 -8.17 41.34 6.45
N MET A 49 -7.59 42.21 7.29
CA MET A 49 -6.50 41.84 8.19
C MET A 49 -6.99 40.84 9.25
N GLY A 50 -8.19 41.02 9.78
CA GLY A 50 -8.84 40.04 10.67
C GLY A 50 -9.08 38.69 9.97
N LEU A 51 -9.61 38.71 8.74
CA LEU A 51 -9.89 37.51 7.95
C LEU A 51 -8.61 36.73 7.63
N THR A 52 -7.52 37.42 7.25
CA THR A 52 -6.23 36.77 6.98
C THR A 52 -5.60 36.16 8.22
N VAL A 53 -5.72 36.80 9.39
CA VAL A 53 -5.19 36.25 10.66
C VAL A 53 -5.99 35.03 11.09
N THR A 54 -7.32 35.00 10.89
CA THR A 54 -8.13 33.80 11.15
C THR A 54 -7.85 32.66 10.17
N VAL A 55 -7.61 32.95 8.90
CA VAL A 55 -7.25 31.92 7.90
C VAL A 55 -5.88 31.32 8.20
N VAL A 56 -4.89 32.12 8.61
CA VAL A 56 -3.55 31.63 8.99
C VAL A 56 -3.57 30.81 10.29
N LEU A 57 -4.44 31.15 11.25
CA LEU A 57 -4.55 30.40 12.51
C LEU A 57 -5.30 29.07 12.37
N VAL A 58 -6.22 28.93 11.41
CA VAL A 58 -6.95 27.67 11.15
C VAL A 58 -6.22 26.77 10.13
N ALA A 59 -5.35 27.34 9.29
CA ALA A 59 -4.62 26.61 8.24
C ALA A 59 -3.59 25.58 8.77
N CYS A 60 -3.29 25.55 10.07
CA CYS A 60 -2.30 24.63 10.65
C CYS A 60 -2.85 23.63 11.67
N SER A 61 -4.17 23.50 11.86
CA SER A 61 -4.71 22.38 12.67
C SER A 61 -5.01 21.17 11.78
N LEU A 62 -4.00 20.37 11.50
CA LEU A 62 -4.18 19.00 11.00
C LEU A 62 -4.71 18.14 12.15
N THR A 63 -6.01 18.23 12.42
CA THR A 63 -6.69 17.30 13.31
C THR A 63 -6.92 16.00 12.55
N PRO A 64 -6.42 14.84 13.04
CA PRO A 64 -6.71 13.56 12.40
C PRO A 64 -8.22 13.33 12.39
N ASP A 65 -8.81 13.21 11.19
CA ASP A 65 -10.23 12.86 11.02
C ASP A 65 -10.37 11.34 11.21
N PRO A 66 -10.98 10.87 12.31
CA PRO A 66 -11.18 9.44 12.51
C PRO A 66 -12.12 8.88 11.44
N LEU A 67 -11.94 7.60 11.10
CA LEU A 67 -12.82 6.93 10.14
C LEU A 67 -14.28 7.01 10.60
N LYS A 68 -15.14 7.63 9.77
CA LYS A 68 -16.59 7.68 10.03
C LYS A 68 -17.17 6.31 9.80
N GLN A 69 -18.14 5.90 10.62
CA GLN A 69 -18.80 4.59 10.48
C GLN A 69 -19.45 4.40 9.09
N GLN A 70 -19.89 5.48 8.45
CA GLN A 70 -20.46 5.45 7.10
C GLN A 70 -19.40 5.12 6.04
N ASP A 71 -18.21 5.72 6.15
CA ASP A 71 -17.10 5.45 5.24
C ASP A 71 -16.63 3.99 5.40
N VAL A 72 -16.51 3.52 6.64
CA VAL A 72 -16.20 2.10 6.93
C VAL A 72 -17.24 1.17 6.30
N ALA A 73 -18.53 1.45 6.47
CA ALA A 73 -19.59 0.62 5.90
C ALA A 73 -19.61 0.64 4.37
N ALA A 74 -19.26 1.77 3.74
CA ALA A 74 -19.16 1.88 2.29
C ALA A 74 -17.96 1.09 1.75
N THR A 75 -16.78 1.26 2.35
CA THR A 75 -15.57 0.51 2.02
C THR A 75 -15.79 -0.99 2.20
N LEU A 76 -16.39 -1.43 3.31
CA LEU A 76 -16.68 -2.85 3.54
C LEU A 76 -17.57 -3.47 2.46
N ARG A 77 -18.56 -2.73 1.93
CA ARG A 77 -19.39 -3.23 0.82
C ARG A 77 -18.59 -3.37 -0.47
N GLN A 78 -17.73 -2.39 -0.76
CA GLN A 78 -16.86 -2.44 -1.92
C GLN A 78 -15.85 -3.59 -1.81
N ASP A 79 -15.21 -3.74 -0.66
CA ASP A 79 -14.26 -4.82 -0.37
C ASP A 79 -14.95 -6.18 -0.50
N GLN A 80 -16.16 -6.34 0.05
CA GLN A 80 -16.93 -7.58 -0.08
C GLN A 80 -17.22 -7.97 -1.53
N MET A 81 -17.50 -6.99 -2.41
CA MET A 81 -17.68 -7.25 -3.84
C MET A 81 -16.35 -7.66 -4.49
N GLN A 82 -15.23 -7.03 -4.08
CA GLN A 82 -13.91 -7.27 -4.66
C GLN A 82 -13.23 -8.56 -4.18
N LEU A 83 -13.54 -9.06 -2.97
CA LEU A 83 -12.93 -10.26 -2.39
C LEU A 83 -13.04 -11.49 -3.33
N PHE A 84 -14.15 -11.60 -4.07
CA PHE A 84 -14.47 -12.75 -4.91
C PHE A 84 -14.72 -12.40 -6.39
N SER A 85 -14.72 -11.11 -6.77
CA SER A 85 -14.84 -10.71 -8.18
C SER A 85 -13.58 -11.14 -8.94
N ALA A 86 -13.74 -11.87 -10.04
CA ALA A 86 -12.66 -12.38 -10.92
C ALA A 86 -11.91 -13.66 -10.47
N GLN A 87 -12.52 -14.50 -9.64
CA GLN A 87 -12.00 -15.86 -9.41
C GLN A 87 -12.55 -16.86 -10.44
N GLU A 88 -11.69 -17.74 -10.98
CA GLU A 88 -12.14 -18.85 -11.82
C GLU A 88 -12.97 -19.85 -10.97
N PRO A 89 -14.17 -20.25 -11.42
CA PRO A 89 -15.06 -21.11 -10.65
C PRO A 89 -14.47 -22.51 -10.40
N VAL A 90 -14.91 -23.15 -9.31
CA VAL A 90 -14.60 -24.56 -9.01
C VAL A 90 -15.62 -25.45 -9.72
N VAL A 91 -15.24 -26.04 -10.85
CA VAL A 91 -16.14 -26.88 -11.67
C VAL A 91 -15.84 -28.38 -11.53
N ARG A 92 -14.60 -28.72 -11.15
CA ARG A 92 -14.12 -30.10 -10.99
C ARG A 92 -13.55 -30.32 -9.58
N PRO A 93 -13.40 -31.59 -9.13
CA PRO A 93 -12.68 -31.88 -7.89
C PRO A 93 -11.30 -31.22 -7.90
N ILE A 94 -10.95 -30.55 -6.81
CA ILE A 94 -9.69 -29.81 -6.69
C ILE A 94 -8.58 -30.80 -6.35
N ASP A 95 -7.57 -30.89 -7.22
CA ASP A 95 -6.33 -31.62 -6.96
C ASP A 95 -5.34 -30.78 -6.12
N LEU A 96 -4.34 -31.41 -5.51
CA LEU A 96 -3.33 -30.75 -4.67
C LEU A 96 -2.63 -29.60 -5.42
N TYR A 97 -2.20 -29.85 -6.64
CA TYR A 97 -1.51 -28.85 -7.46
C TYR A 97 -2.44 -27.71 -7.90
N GLU A 98 -3.72 -28.01 -8.12
CA GLU A 98 -4.71 -26.97 -8.38
C GLU A 98 -4.98 -26.13 -7.13
N ALA A 99 -5.02 -26.75 -5.95
CA ALA A 99 -5.13 -26.05 -4.68
C ALA A 99 -3.95 -25.08 -4.49
N MET A 100 -2.72 -25.52 -4.75
CA MET A 100 -1.54 -24.65 -4.72
C MET A 100 -1.63 -23.50 -5.72
N ALA A 101 -2.04 -23.78 -6.97
CA ALA A 101 -2.21 -22.78 -8.01
C ALA A 101 -3.24 -21.72 -7.61
N ARG A 102 -4.39 -22.15 -7.08
CA ARG A 102 -5.45 -21.26 -6.58
C ARG A 102 -4.98 -20.42 -5.40
N ALA A 103 -4.24 -21.00 -4.46
CA ALA A 103 -3.66 -20.26 -3.35
C ALA A 103 -2.69 -19.18 -3.84
N LEU A 104 -1.73 -19.52 -4.71
CA LEU A 104 -0.79 -18.54 -5.26
C LEU A 104 -1.46 -17.45 -6.11
N LYS A 105 -2.59 -17.76 -6.77
CA LYS A 105 -3.31 -16.80 -7.62
C LYS A 105 -4.25 -15.88 -6.84
N TYR A 106 -4.96 -16.40 -5.84
CA TYR A 106 -6.07 -15.69 -5.18
C TYR A 106 -5.88 -15.42 -3.70
N ASN A 107 -4.86 -15.97 -3.05
CA ASN A 107 -4.59 -15.68 -1.64
C ASN A 107 -4.29 -14.18 -1.46
N LEU A 108 -5.01 -13.54 -0.54
CA LEU A 108 -4.92 -12.10 -0.33
C LEU A 108 -3.62 -11.67 0.33
N ASP A 109 -3.07 -12.49 1.24
CA ASP A 109 -1.79 -12.21 1.90
C ASP A 109 -0.65 -12.21 0.86
N TYR A 110 -0.68 -13.18 -0.07
CA TYR A 110 0.26 -13.20 -1.19
C TYR A 110 0.09 -11.99 -2.12
N ARG A 111 -1.15 -11.60 -2.43
CA ARG A 111 -1.43 -10.41 -3.26
C ARG A 111 -0.94 -9.12 -2.60
N VAL A 112 -1.08 -8.98 -1.28
CA VAL A 112 -0.51 -7.85 -0.53
C VAL A 112 1.01 -7.81 -0.70
N GLN A 113 1.69 -8.94 -0.50
CA GLN A 113 3.15 -9.00 -0.66
C GLN A 113 3.61 -8.65 -2.09
N MET A 114 2.84 -9.04 -3.10
CA MET A 114 3.09 -8.66 -4.49
C MET A 114 2.91 -7.16 -4.72
N LEU A 115 1.87 -6.55 -4.15
CA LEU A 115 1.65 -5.10 -4.23
C LEU A 115 2.71 -4.31 -3.47
N GLU A 116 3.18 -4.78 -2.32
CA GLU A 116 4.32 -4.19 -1.61
C GLU A 116 5.59 -4.17 -2.48
N LYS A 117 5.85 -5.23 -3.24
CA LYS A 117 6.95 -5.24 -4.23
C LYS A 117 6.72 -4.18 -5.32
N VAL A 118 5.50 -4.01 -5.84
CA VAL A 118 5.18 -2.98 -6.84
C VAL A 118 5.37 -1.56 -6.28
N VAL A 119 4.99 -1.33 -5.02
CA VAL A 119 5.26 -0.07 -4.32
C VAL A 119 6.77 0.15 -4.21
N ALA A 120 7.54 -0.87 -3.81
CA ALA A 120 9.00 -0.77 -3.75
C ALA A 120 9.65 -0.48 -5.11
N ILE A 121 9.12 -1.02 -6.22
CA ILE A 121 9.57 -0.67 -7.58
C ILE A 121 9.32 0.82 -7.84
N SER A 122 8.11 1.31 -7.50
CA SER A 122 7.74 2.72 -7.70
C SER A 122 8.59 3.66 -6.85
N GLU A 123 8.99 3.26 -5.64
CA GLU A 123 9.93 4.01 -4.80
C GLU A 123 11.34 4.09 -5.41
N VAL A 124 11.81 3.05 -6.10
CA VAL A 124 13.08 3.08 -6.83
C VAL A 124 13.02 4.06 -7.99
N ASP A 125 11.94 4.04 -8.77
CA ASP A 125 11.73 4.96 -9.88
C ASP A 125 11.68 6.42 -9.40
N LEU A 126 10.95 6.67 -8.31
CA LEU A 126 10.89 8.00 -7.69
C LEU A 126 12.28 8.46 -7.21
N ALA A 127 13.02 7.59 -6.51
CA ALA A 127 14.35 7.92 -6.00
C ALA A 127 15.36 8.15 -7.14
N SER A 128 15.21 7.47 -8.27
CA SER A 128 16.03 7.72 -9.46
C SER A 128 15.72 9.08 -10.11
N ASN A 129 14.46 9.52 -10.09
CA ASN A 129 14.07 10.84 -10.59
C ASN A 129 14.57 12.00 -9.72
N GLU A 130 14.73 11.79 -8.41
CA GLU A 130 15.31 12.79 -7.48
C GLU A 130 16.78 13.11 -7.79
N MET A 131 17.46 12.29 -8.59
CA MET A 131 18.84 12.54 -9.02
C MET A 131 18.94 13.55 -10.18
N LEU A 132 17.81 13.91 -10.81
CA LEU A 132 17.80 14.85 -11.95
C LEU A 132 17.93 16.32 -11.50
N PRO A 133 18.44 17.21 -12.36
CA PRO A 133 18.38 18.65 -12.12
C PRO A 133 16.94 19.12 -11.89
N SER A 134 16.76 20.06 -10.97
CA SER A 134 15.47 20.71 -10.75
C SER A 134 15.22 21.74 -11.85
N LEU A 135 14.03 21.69 -12.45
CA LEU A 135 13.52 22.71 -13.37
C LEU A 135 12.31 23.37 -12.72
N ALA A 136 12.37 24.68 -12.52
CA ALA A 136 11.30 25.45 -11.88
C ALA A 136 10.92 26.64 -12.76
N ALA A 137 9.61 26.85 -12.91
CA ALA A 137 9.04 28.07 -13.48
C ALA A 137 8.38 28.85 -12.33
N ASN A 138 8.93 30.01 -12.03
CA ASN A 138 8.46 30.86 -10.95
C ASN A 138 7.80 32.11 -11.52
N ALA A 139 6.73 32.57 -10.87
CA ALA A 139 6.10 33.84 -11.16
C ALA A 139 5.78 34.55 -9.85
N GLY A 140 6.08 35.84 -9.79
CA GLY A 140 5.99 36.65 -8.59
C GLY A 140 5.32 37.99 -8.84
N PHE A 141 4.61 38.48 -7.83
CA PHE A 141 4.16 39.85 -7.77
C PHE A 141 4.57 40.42 -6.42
N THR A 142 5.34 41.51 -6.44
CA THR A 142 5.74 42.21 -5.21
C THR A 142 5.19 43.63 -5.24
N SER A 143 4.65 44.07 -4.10
CA SER A 143 4.12 45.42 -3.91
C SER A 143 4.65 45.97 -2.59
N ARG A 144 5.28 47.14 -2.62
CA ARG A 144 5.80 47.83 -1.45
C ARG A 144 4.93 49.05 -1.11
N ASN A 145 4.82 49.35 0.18
CA ASN A 145 4.09 50.53 0.67
C ASN A 145 4.96 51.81 0.69
N LYS A 146 6.28 51.65 0.62
CA LYS A 146 7.27 52.72 0.55
C LYS A 146 8.17 52.51 -0.65
N VAL A 147 8.61 53.62 -1.23
CA VAL A 147 9.60 53.61 -2.32
C VAL A 147 10.92 53.05 -1.77
N GLU A 148 11.52 52.11 -2.49
CA GLU A 148 12.88 51.64 -2.22
C GLU A 148 13.86 52.69 -2.73
N ALA A 149 14.29 53.59 -1.84
CA ALA A 149 15.20 54.66 -2.19
C ALA A 149 16.57 54.43 -1.53
N SER A 150 17.64 54.52 -2.31
CA SER A 150 19.02 54.43 -1.86
C SER A 150 19.79 55.68 -2.28
N SER A 151 20.81 56.04 -1.48
CA SER A 151 21.77 57.09 -1.82
C SER A 151 23.08 56.42 -2.24
N GLY A 152 23.55 56.70 -3.46
CA GLY A 152 24.83 56.19 -3.95
C GLY A 152 26.03 56.90 -3.30
N TYR A 153 27.13 56.17 -3.13
CA TYR A 153 28.42 56.73 -2.73
C TYR A 153 29.30 56.89 -3.98
N SER A 154 29.73 58.11 -4.30
CA SER A 154 30.54 58.37 -5.50
C SER A 154 31.99 58.00 -5.23
N ILE A 155 32.45 56.89 -5.80
CA ILE A 155 33.81 56.35 -5.60
C ILE A 155 34.89 57.32 -6.13
N THR A 156 34.57 58.14 -7.14
CA THR A 156 35.46 59.14 -7.73
C THR A 156 35.66 60.40 -6.89
N ASN A 157 34.67 60.78 -6.07
CA ASN A 157 34.69 62.04 -5.31
C ASN A 157 34.61 61.81 -3.79
N ASP A 158 34.70 60.56 -3.34
CA ASP A 158 34.62 60.11 -1.94
C ASP A 158 33.52 60.81 -1.12
N THR A 159 32.37 61.06 -1.76
CA THR A 159 31.26 61.83 -1.20
C THR A 159 29.95 61.08 -1.38
N ALA A 160 29.18 61.01 -0.29
CA ALA A 160 27.83 60.46 -0.32
C ALA A 160 26.88 61.40 -1.07
N SER A 161 26.06 60.85 -1.96
CA SER A 161 25.03 61.63 -2.66
C SER A 161 23.97 62.11 -1.66
N ALA A 162 23.72 63.42 -1.61
CA ALA A 162 22.78 64.02 -0.66
C ALA A 162 21.29 63.80 -1.00
N SER A 163 20.99 63.16 -2.13
CA SER A 163 19.62 62.86 -2.57
C SER A 163 19.36 61.35 -2.62
N PHE A 164 18.18 60.94 -2.16
CA PHE A 164 17.70 59.57 -2.29
C PHE A 164 17.10 59.38 -3.68
N SER A 165 17.55 58.36 -4.38
CA SER A 165 17.05 57.98 -5.69
C SER A 165 16.49 56.56 -5.64
N THR A 166 15.54 56.26 -6.52
CA THR A 166 14.99 54.91 -6.63
C THR A 166 15.25 54.37 -8.03
N SER A 167 15.54 53.08 -8.09
CA SER A 167 15.69 52.32 -9.33
C SER A 167 14.75 51.12 -9.36
N GLN A 168 13.73 51.10 -8.49
CA GLN A 168 12.74 50.03 -8.42
C GLN A 168 11.33 50.58 -8.31
N ASP A 169 10.44 50.02 -9.12
CA ASP A 169 9.01 50.27 -9.00
C ASP A 169 8.44 49.74 -7.68
N MET A 170 7.46 50.46 -7.13
CA MET A 170 6.73 50.01 -5.94
C MET A 170 5.91 48.75 -6.18
N LYS A 171 5.56 48.45 -7.43
CA LYS A 171 4.86 47.24 -7.85
C LYS A 171 5.62 46.63 -9.01
N LYS A 172 6.06 45.39 -8.86
CA LYS A 172 6.73 44.67 -9.93
C LYS A 172 6.22 43.24 -10.06
N LYS A 173 6.17 42.79 -11.32
CA LYS A 173 5.91 41.41 -11.70
C LYS A 173 7.24 40.80 -12.11
N THR A 174 7.55 39.64 -11.56
CA THR A 174 8.74 38.86 -11.91
C THR A 174 8.30 37.52 -12.45
N ALA A 175 9.04 36.98 -13.41
CA ALA A 175 8.89 35.60 -13.84
C ALA A 175 10.27 35.04 -14.15
N ASP A 176 10.52 33.79 -13.82
CA ASP A 176 11.78 33.14 -14.15
C ASP A 176 11.59 31.66 -14.47
N LEU A 177 12.41 31.16 -15.38
CA LEU A 177 12.59 29.75 -15.66
C LEU A 177 14.00 29.40 -15.22
N SER A 178 14.13 28.60 -14.16
CA SER A 178 15.41 28.24 -13.54
C SER A 178 15.67 26.75 -13.57
N VAL A 179 16.87 26.36 -13.98
CA VAL A 179 17.45 25.03 -13.80
C VAL A 179 18.50 25.11 -12.70
N ALA A 180 18.44 24.22 -11.72
CA ALA A 180 19.45 24.10 -10.67
C ALA A 180 19.86 22.64 -10.46
N TRP A 181 21.18 22.39 -10.39
CA TRP A 181 21.77 21.08 -10.14
C TRP A 181 22.80 21.16 -9.02
N ASN A 182 22.58 20.40 -7.95
CA ASN A 182 23.50 20.32 -6.82
C ASN A 182 24.20 18.95 -6.83
N VAL A 183 25.52 18.95 -6.99
CA VAL A 183 26.34 17.73 -7.08
C VAL A 183 26.32 16.93 -5.79
N LEU A 184 26.27 17.61 -4.64
CA LEU A 184 26.18 16.92 -3.35
C LEU A 184 24.81 16.29 -3.16
N ASP A 185 23.73 17.00 -3.51
CA ASP A 185 22.38 16.46 -3.41
C ASP A 185 22.19 15.29 -4.40
N PHE A 186 22.82 15.34 -5.57
CA PHE A 186 22.93 14.19 -6.47
C PHE A 186 23.61 13.00 -5.77
N GLY A 187 24.76 13.20 -5.13
CA GLY A 187 25.46 12.14 -4.40
C GLY A 187 24.62 11.54 -3.26
N VAL A 188 23.90 12.38 -2.51
CA VAL A 188 22.98 11.94 -1.45
C VAL A 188 21.80 11.15 -2.04
N SER A 189 21.23 11.62 -3.15
CA SER A 189 20.11 10.98 -3.84
C SER A 189 20.53 9.66 -4.49
N TYR A 190 21.76 9.56 -4.98
CA TYR A 190 22.34 8.30 -5.49
C TYR A 190 22.39 7.21 -4.40
N TYR A 191 22.90 7.55 -3.21
CA TYR A 191 22.88 6.59 -2.10
C TYR A 191 21.45 6.28 -1.62
N GLN A 192 20.54 7.25 -1.66
CA GLN A 192 19.12 7.01 -1.39
C GLN A 192 18.51 6.03 -2.41
N ALA A 193 18.77 6.19 -3.71
CA ALA A 193 18.30 5.30 -4.77
C ALA A 193 18.88 3.88 -4.62
N ARG A 194 20.15 3.78 -4.23
CA ARG A 194 20.77 2.48 -3.91
C ARG A 194 20.10 1.80 -2.71
N GLN A 195 19.74 2.57 -1.68
CA GLN A 195 19.03 2.05 -0.51
C GLN A 195 17.61 1.58 -0.86
N THR A 196 16.86 2.32 -1.66
CA THR A 196 15.52 1.90 -2.12
C THR A 196 15.59 0.67 -3.02
N THR A 197 16.64 0.56 -3.85
CA THR A 197 16.90 -0.66 -4.65
C THR A 197 17.15 -1.88 -3.76
N ASP A 198 17.96 -1.74 -2.70
CA ASP A 198 18.18 -2.83 -1.75
C ASP A 198 16.89 -3.19 -0.98
N ARG A 199 16.00 -2.22 -0.71
CA ARG A 199 14.67 -2.50 -0.13
C ARG A 199 13.74 -3.26 -1.07
N LEU A 200 13.79 -2.97 -2.37
CA LEU A 200 13.08 -3.75 -3.39
C LEU A 200 13.54 -5.22 -3.38
N LEU A 201 14.86 -5.46 -3.27
CA LEU A 201 15.40 -6.81 -3.16
C LEU A 201 14.94 -7.52 -1.87
N ILE A 202 14.84 -6.81 -0.74
CA ILE A 202 14.24 -7.34 0.49
C ILE A 202 12.77 -7.72 0.27
N ALA A 203 11.97 -6.88 -0.40
CA ALA A 203 10.58 -7.17 -0.72
C ALA A 203 10.45 -8.41 -1.63
N GLU A 204 11.40 -8.62 -2.53
CA GLU A 204 11.46 -9.85 -3.33
C GLU A 204 11.75 -11.10 -2.48
N GLU A 205 12.70 -11.02 -1.55
CA GLU A 205 12.98 -12.14 -0.64
C GLU A 205 11.80 -12.42 0.30
N ASN A 206 11.07 -11.40 0.75
CA ASN A 206 9.81 -11.57 1.50
C ASN A 206 8.76 -12.34 0.68
N ARG A 207 8.61 -12.00 -0.60
CA ARG A 207 7.74 -12.74 -1.52
C ARG A 207 8.13 -14.22 -1.61
N ARG A 208 9.42 -14.53 -1.80
CA ARG A 208 9.92 -15.93 -1.87
C ARG A 208 9.60 -16.69 -0.59
N LYS A 209 9.85 -16.06 0.57
CA LYS A 209 9.50 -16.63 1.87
C LYS A 209 8.01 -16.95 2.01
N LEU A 210 7.14 -16.00 1.64
CA LEU A 210 5.68 -16.18 1.75
C LEU A 210 5.17 -17.31 0.84
N VAL A 211 5.72 -17.41 -0.37
CA VAL A 211 5.43 -18.52 -1.30
C VAL A 211 5.69 -19.88 -0.64
N HIS A 212 6.88 -20.04 -0.05
CA HIS A 212 7.28 -21.29 0.60
C HIS A 212 6.31 -21.66 1.73
N THR A 213 5.98 -20.70 2.60
CA THR A 213 5.02 -20.89 3.70
C THR A 213 3.62 -21.24 3.18
N LEU A 214 3.13 -20.51 2.16
CA LEU A 214 1.79 -20.73 1.62
C LEU A 214 1.63 -22.12 0.99
N ILE A 215 2.62 -22.58 0.22
CA ILE A 215 2.59 -23.93 -0.38
C ILE A 215 2.53 -24.99 0.71
N GLN A 216 3.36 -24.86 1.74
CA GLN A 216 3.40 -25.80 2.87
C GLN A 216 2.07 -25.85 3.62
N GLU A 217 1.47 -24.69 3.89
CA GLU A 217 0.16 -24.60 4.55
C GLU A 217 -0.95 -25.23 3.70
N VAL A 218 -0.93 -25.00 2.38
CA VAL A 218 -1.90 -25.59 1.45
C VAL A 218 -1.76 -27.10 1.40
N GLN A 219 -0.56 -27.66 1.34
CA GLN A 219 -0.36 -29.12 1.39
C GLN A 219 -0.98 -29.73 2.64
N THR A 220 -0.64 -29.16 3.80
CA THR A 220 -1.14 -29.65 5.09
C THR A 220 -2.66 -29.53 5.18
N ALA A 221 -3.23 -28.41 4.76
CA ALA A 221 -4.67 -28.18 4.74
C ALA A 221 -5.40 -29.11 3.76
N TYR A 222 -4.81 -29.36 2.59
CA TYR A 222 -5.34 -30.24 1.56
C TYR A 222 -5.50 -31.67 2.09
N TRP A 223 -4.43 -32.25 2.65
CA TRP A 223 -4.49 -33.63 3.17
C TRP A 223 -5.45 -33.80 4.34
N ARG A 224 -5.59 -32.77 5.19
CA ARG A 224 -6.61 -32.75 6.26
C ARG A 224 -8.02 -32.66 5.68
N ALA A 225 -8.25 -31.85 4.64
CA ALA A 225 -9.54 -31.74 3.97
C ALA A 225 -9.94 -33.02 3.22
N VAL A 226 -9.00 -33.71 2.56
CA VAL A 226 -9.21 -35.03 1.96
C VAL A 226 -9.68 -36.03 3.02
N SER A 227 -8.99 -36.06 4.17
CA SER A 227 -9.34 -36.93 5.28
C SER A 227 -10.73 -36.62 5.84
N ALA A 228 -11.06 -35.33 5.97
CA ALA A 228 -12.37 -34.87 6.40
C ALA A 228 -13.49 -35.34 5.46
N GLN A 229 -13.30 -35.15 4.15
CA GLN A 229 -14.26 -35.58 3.14
C GLN A 229 -14.56 -37.09 3.22
N LYS A 230 -13.51 -37.92 3.35
CA LYS A 230 -13.65 -39.38 3.41
C LYS A 230 -14.35 -39.87 4.67
N LEU A 231 -14.04 -39.27 5.82
CA LEU A 231 -14.51 -39.73 7.14
C LEU A 231 -15.87 -39.18 7.54
N GLN A 232 -16.27 -38.01 7.03
CA GLN A 232 -17.53 -37.35 7.39
C GLN A 232 -18.75 -38.26 7.13
N GLY A 233 -18.77 -38.99 6.00
CA GLY A 233 -19.84 -39.93 5.67
C GLY A 233 -19.96 -41.13 6.62
N ARG A 234 -18.90 -41.48 7.36
CA ARG A 234 -18.86 -42.61 8.30
C ARG A 234 -19.14 -42.20 9.74
N ILE A 235 -18.79 -40.97 10.13
CA ILE A 235 -18.97 -40.47 11.51
C ILE A 235 -20.46 -40.26 11.83
N ILE A 236 -21.21 -39.63 10.92
CA ILE A 236 -22.63 -39.29 11.12
C ILE A 236 -23.49 -40.50 11.56
N PRO A 237 -23.47 -41.65 10.84
CA PRO A 237 -24.31 -42.78 11.23
C PRO A 237 -23.87 -43.40 12.57
N ILE A 238 -22.58 -43.45 12.88
CA ILE A 238 -22.09 -44.01 14.15
C ILE A 238 -22.44 -43.07 15.31
N LEU A 239 -22.33 -41.76 15.13
CA LEU A 239 -22.75 -40.77 16.12
C LEU A 239 -24.25 -40.90 16.41
N GLN A 240 -25.08 -41.07 15.38
CA GLN A 240 -26.51 -41.30 15.54
C GLN A 240 -26.79 -42.60 16.31
N GLN A 241 -26.09 -43.69 15.99
CA GLN A 241 -26.21 -44.96 16.71
C GLN A 241 -25.77 -44.86 18.16
N ALA A 242 -24.70 -44.10 18.45
CA ALA A 242 -24.21 -43.88 19.80
C ALA A 242 -25.20 -43.04 20.64
N LYS A 243 -25.78 -41.97 20.05
CA LYS A 243 -26.82 -41.15 20.72
C LYS A 243 -28.07 -41.98 21.03
N GLN A 244 -28.55 -42.76 20.06
CA GLN A 244 -29.67 -43.69 20.28
C GLN A 244 -29.36 -44.69 21.38
N ALA A 245 -28.15 -45.26 21.42
CA ALA A 245 -27.77 -46.19 22.47
C ALA A 245 -27.73 -45.56 23.87
N VAL A 246 -27.41 -44.25 23.99
CA VAL A 246 -27.53 -43.52 25.26
C VAL A 246 -29.00 -43.39 25.67
N GLU A 247 -29.87 -42.98 24.74
CA GLU A 247 -31.33 -42.84 24.99
C GLU A 247 -31.97 -44.17 25.40
N ASP A 248 -31.69 -45.24 24.65
CA ASP A 248 -32.15 -46.59 24.96
C ASP A 248 -31.69 -47.05 26.36
N ALA A 249 -30.43 -46.79 26.71
CA ALA A 249 -29.89 -47.15 28.02
C ALA A 249 -30.49 -46.32 29.18
N GLN A 250 -30.93 -45.08 28.93
CA GLN A 250 -31.66 -44.27 29.92
C GLN A 250 -33.07 -44.81 30.17
N LEU A 251 -33.77 -45.24 29.11
CA LEU A 251 -35.09 -45.86 29.23
C LEU A 251 -35.01 -47.17 30.02
N LEU A 252 -34.06 -48.04 29.68
CA LEU A 252 -33.85 -49.33 30.37
C LEU A 252 -33.47 -49.18 31.85
N GLU A 253 -32.74 -48.11 32.20
CA GLU A 253 -32.43 -47.77 33.59
C GLU A 253 -33.69 -47.35 34.36
N GLN A 254 -34.52 -46.48 33.77
CA GLN A 254 -35.77 -46.00 34.37
C GLN A 254 -36.77 -47.15 34.61
N GLU A 255 -36.87 -48.07 33.65
CA GLU A 255 -37.74 -49.25 33.74
C GLU A 255 -37.18 -50.37 34.63
N ARG A 256 -35.93 -50.23 35.13
CA ARG A 256 -35.24 -51.20 36.01
C ARG A 256 -35.12 -52.61 35.41
N LEU A 257 -35.00 -52.70 34.08
CA LEU A 257 -34.91 -53.98 33.36
C LEU A 257 -33.51 -54.63 33.43
N ARG A 258 -32.51 -53.90 33.93
CA ARG A 258 -31.11 -54.33 34.08
C ARG A 258 -30.49 -53.76 35.38
N PRO A 259 -29.37 -54.31 35.87
CA PRO A 259 -28.67 -53.74 37.02
C PRO A 259 -28.29 -52.26 36.78
N GLN A 260 -28.67 -51.37 37.70
CA GLN A 260 -28.49 -49.92 37.55
C GLN A 260 -27.02 -49.53 37.28
N LEU A 261 -26.07 -50.11 38.03
CA LEU A 261 -24.66 -49.82 37.86
C LEU A 261 -24.13 -50.19 36.46
N GLU A 262 -24.64 -51.26 35.85
CA GLU A 262 -24.26 -51.66 34.49
C GLU A 262 -24.78 -50.68 33.45
N MET A 263 -26.02 -50.21 33.58
CA MET A 263 -26.60 -49.21 32.69
C MET A 263 -25.90 -47.85 32.82
N MET A 264 -25.59 -47.40 34.04
CA MET A 264 -24.83 -46.16 34.26
C MET A 264 -23.42 -46.22 33.64
N ARG A 265 -22.73 -47.37 33.76
CA ARG A 265 -21.42 -47.59 33.12
C ARG A 265 -21.52 -47.58 31.60
N TYR A 266 -22.55 -48.22 31.04
CA TYR A 266 -22.83 -48.21 29.60
C TYR A 266 -23.12 -46.80 29.08
N GLN A 267 -24.00 -46.06 29.76
CA GLN A 267 -24.29 -44.66 29.44
C GLN A 267 -23.03 -43.80 29.47
N ARG A 268 -22.18 -43.93 30.51
CA ARG A 268 -20.92 -43.19 30.60
C ARG A 268 -19.99 -43.49 29.42
N ALA A 269 -19.81 -44.78 29.10
CA ALA A 269 -18.97 -45.20 27.99
C ALA A 269 -19.49 -44.68 26.64
N MET A 270 -20.82 -44.72 26.41
CA MET A 270 -21.43 -44.20 25.20
C MET A 270 -21.34 -42.67 25.12
N LEU A 271 -21.56 -41.94 26.22
CA LEU A 271 -21.36 -40.49 26.25
C LEU A 271 -19.90 -40.09 25.98
N ASP A 272 -18.94 -40.88 26.45
CA ASP A 272 -17.53 -40.67 26.13
C ASP A 272 -17.24 -40.87 24.63
N ILE A 273 -17.91 -41.82 23.97
CA ILE A 273 -17.84 -42.01 22.51
C ILE A 273 -18.54 -40.88 21.76
N VAL A 274 -19.74 -40.46 22.18
CA VAL A 274 -20.47 -39.33 21.58
C VAL A 274 -19.61 -38.08 21.62
N ARG A 275 -19.01 -37.76 22.76
CA ARG A 275 -18.10 -36.61 22.91
C ARG A 275 -16.88 -36.71 21.99
N GLN A 276 -16.30 -37.91 21.83
CA GLN A 276 -15.17 -38.12 20.91
C GLN A 276 -15.58 -37.92 19.45
N LEU A 277 -16.72 -38.48 19.03
CA LEU A 277 -17.22 -38.34 17.67
C LEU A 277 -17.64 -36.90 17.33
N GLU A 278 -18.24 -36.17 18.28
CA GLU A 278 -18.54 -34.74 18.13
C GLU A 278 -17.27 -33.89 18.00
N GLY A 279 -16.24 -34.18 18.81
CA GLY A 279 -14.93 -33.52 18.69
C GLY A 279 -14.24 -33.83 17.35
N LEU A 280 -14.35 -35.07 16.87
CA LEU A 280 -13.85 -35.44 15.54
C LEU A 280 -14.60 -34.70 14.44
N GLN A 281 -15.93 -34.62 14.53
CA GLN A 281 -16.74 -33.88 13.56
C GLN A 281 -16.31 -32.40 13.49
N GLU A 282 -16.11 -31.76 14.64
CA GLU A 282 -15.62 -30.38 14.70
C GLU A 282 -14.23 -30.22 14.06
N GLU A 283 -13.28 -31.13 14.33
CA GLU A 283 -11.94 -31.11 13.72
C GLU A 283 -12.01 -31.23 12.18
N LEU A 284 -12.91 -32.08 11.66
CA LEU A 284 -13.09 -32.25 10.21
C LEU A 284 -13.72 -31.01 9.55
N ASP A 285 -14.69 -30.35 10.20
CA ASP A 285 -15.31 -29.12 9.70
C ASP A 285 -14.30 -27.95 9.68
N GLN A 286 -13.44 -27.87 10.71
CA GLN A 286 -12.34 -26.89 10.76
C GLN A 286 -11.30 -27.13 9.65
N ALA A 287 -10.93 -28.39 9.39
CA ALA A 287 -9.97 -28.74 8.33
C ALA A 287 -10.42 -28.25 6.95
N ARG A 288 -11.71 -28.43 6.62
CA ARG A 288 -12.30 -27.96 5.37
C ARG A 288 -12.30 -26.43 5.29
N THR A 289 -12.68 -25.76 6.38
CA THR A 289 -12.69 -24.29 6.47
C THR A 289 -11.29 -23.69 6.30
N HIS A 290 -10.27 -24.35 6.84
CA HIS A 290 -8.88 -23.91 6.71
C HIS A 290 -8.42 -23.92 5.24
N LEU A 291 -8.74 -24.98 4.49
CA LEU A 291 -8.43 -25.03 3.06
C LEU A 291 -9.18 -23.93 2.28
N VAL A 292 -10.47 -23.73 2.55
CA VAL A 292 -11.27 -22.64 1.94
C VAL A 292 -10.61 -21.28 2.11
N LYS A 293 -10.11 -20.98 3.32
CA LYS A 293 -9.39 -19.73 3.61
C LYS A 293 -8.15 -19.57 2.72
N LEU A 294 -7.29 -20.60 2.65
CA LEU A 294 -6.04 -20.53 1.89
C LEU A 294 -6.28 -20.38 0.38
N LEU A 295 -7.33 -21.02 -0.14
CA LEU A 295 -7.75 -20.92 -1.54
C LEU A 295 -8.55 -19.64 -1.86
N ASN A 296 -8.84 -18.82 -0.84
CA ASN A 296 -9.70 -17.64 -0.91
C ASN A 296 -11.10 -17.93 -1.52
N LEU A 297 -11.67 -19.10 -1.20
CA LEU A 297 -13.00 -19.48 -1.69
C LEU A 297 -14.12 -18.86 -0.82
N PRO A 298 -15.29 -18.53 -1.40
CA PRO A 298 -16.44 -18.06 -0.63
C PRO A 298 -16.87 -19.05 0.47
N PRO A 299 -17.16 -18.57 1.69
CA PRO A 299 -17.70 -19.43 2.75
C PRO A 299 -18.99 -20.12 2.32
N GLY A 300 -19.10 -21.42 2.59
CA GLY A 300 -20.29 -22.22 2.26
C GLY A 300 -20.37 -22.70 0.81
N LEU A 301 -19.40 -22.37 -0.06
CA LEU A 301 -19.33 -22.93 -1.41
C LEU A 301 -19.15 -24.46 -1.33
N PRO A 302 -20.04 -25.28 -1.93
CA PRO A 302 -19.82 -26.72 -2.00
C PRO A 302 -18.68 -27.00 -2.98
N PHE A 303 -17.66 -27.72 -2.51
CA PHE A 303 -16.55 -28.21 -3.32
C PHE A 303 -16.16 -29.63 -2.89
N VAL A 304 -15.49 -30.34 -3.78
CA VAL A 304 -14.97 -31.69 -3.53
C VAL A 304 -13.47 -31.66 -3.79
N VAL A 305 -12.70 -32.31 -2.93
CA VAL A 305 -11.27 -32.47 -3.09
C VAL A 305 -11.01 -33.81 -3.78
N GLN A 306 -10.07 -33.85 -4.71
CA GLN A 306 -9.72 -35.07 -5.42
C GLN A 306 -9.00 -36.03 -4.46
N GLU A 307 -9.52 -37.25 -4.35
CA GLU A 307 -8.88 -38.32 -3.58
C GLU A 307 -7.73 -38.90 -4.41
N PRO A 308 -6.49 -38.89 -3.89
CA PRO A 308 -5.36 -39.51 -4.57
C PRO A 308 -5.45 -41.03 -4.48
N ASP A 309 -4.95 -41.73 -5.51
CA ASP A 309 -4.92 -43.19 -5.54
C ASP A 309 -4.03 -43.71 -4.38
N GLU A 310 -4.60 -44.51 -3.47
CA GLU A 310 -3.87 -45.07 -2.32
C GLU A 310 -2.63 -45.88 -2.74
N LYS A 311 -2.59 -46.37 -3.98
CA LYS A 311 -1.43 -47.09 -4.55
C LYS A 311 -0.26 -46.19 -4.92
N ASN A 312 -0.50 -44.89 -5.11
CA ASN A 312 0.51 -43.91 -5.52
C ASN A 312 1.08 -43.11 -4.33
N LEU A 313 0.77 -43.49 -3.09
CA LEU A 313 1.29 -42.85 -1.87
C LEU A 313 2.75 -43.26 -1.55
N ALA A 314 3.56 -43.56 -2.57
CA ALA A 314 4.96 -43.90 -2.38
C ALA A 314 5.75 -42.66 -1.97
N ILE A 315 6.42 -42.72 -0.82
CA ILE A 315 7.29 -41.65 -0.34
C ILE A 315 8.71 -41.95 -0.81
N THR A 316 9.24 -41.13 -1.74
CA THR A 316 10.65 -41.23 -2.14
C THR A 316 11.54 -40.68 -1.04
N PRO A 317 12.49 -41.47 -0.49
CA PRO A 317 13.38 -40.97 0.54
C PRO A 317 14.29 -39.88 0.01
N ILE A 318 14.34 -38.72 0.68
CA ILE A 318 15.33 -37.67 0.41
C ILE A 318 16.74 -38.21 0.77
N ARG A 319 17.68 -38.17 -0.18
CA ARG A 319 19.06 -38.70 -0.04
C ARG A 319 20.12 -37.60 -0.04
N VAL A 320 19.86 -36.47 0.59
CA VAL A 320 20.82 -35.36 0.71
C VAL A 320 21.55 -35.46 2.05
N SER A 321 22.87 -35.27 2.05
CA SER A 321 23.65 -35.28 3.29
C SER A 321 23.34 -34.04 4.15
N ALA A 322 23.49 -34.15 5.48
CA ALA A 322 23.25 -33.01 6.37
C ALA A 322 24.15 -31.81 6.05
N GLU A 323 25.42 -32.07 5.73
CA GLU A 323 26.42 -31.06 5.37
C GLU A 323 26.03 -30.28 4.11
N GLU A 324 25.59 -30.99 3.07
CA GLU A 324 25.15 -30.39 1.81
C GLU A 324 23.89 -29.55 2.01
N MET A 325 22.97 -30.01 2.86
CA MET A 325 21.79 -29.24 3.24
C MET A 325 22.15 -27.93 3.97
N GLU A 326 23.16 -27.94 4.85
CA GLU A 326 23.63 -26.73 5.54
C GLU A 326 24.19 -25.70 4.54
N GLN A 327 25.05 -26.13 3.62
CA GLN A 327 25.67 -25.24 2.63
C GLN A 327 24.62 -24.60 1.73
N LEU A 328 23.67 -25.40 1.23
CA LEU A 328 22.58 -24.89 0.39
C LEU A 328 21.68 -23.92 1.15
N ALA A 329 21.37 -24.22 2.41
CA ALA A 329 20.58 -23.33 3.24
C ALA A 329 21.26 -21.97 3.46
N LEU A 330 22.57 -21.95 3.73
CA LEU A 330 23.33 -20.70 3.91
C LEU A 330 23.44 -19.86 2.62
N LEU A 331 23.28 -20.45 1.44
CA LEU A 331 23.35 -19.72 0.16
C LEU A 331 21.99 -19.17 -0.29
N ASN A 332 20.91 -19.91 0.00
CA ASN A 332 19.62 -19.66 -0.61
C ASN A 332 18.56 -19.12 0.36
N ARG A 333 18.75 -19.22 1.68
CA ARG A 333 17.73 -18.77 2.66
C ARG A 333 17.39 -17.28 2.52
N PRO A 334 16.11 -16.93 2.27
CA PRO A 334 15.66 -15.55 2.13
C PRO A 334 16.01 -14.67 3.33
N GLU A 335 15.89 -15.19 4.57
CA GLU A 335 16.18 -14.42 5.77
C GLU A 335 17.63 -13.94 5.84
N LEU A 336 18.57 -14.77 5.39
CA LEU A 336 19.98 -14.42 5.40
C LEU A 336 20.30 -13.38 4.31
N ARG A 337 19.70 -13.53 3.12
CA ARG A 337 19.80 -12.53 2.04
C ARG A 337 19.22 -11.18 2.45
N GLN A 338 18.09 -11.18 3.17
CA GLN A 338 17.51 -9.96 3.72
C GLN A 338 18.47 -9.24 4.68
N GLU A 339 19.13 -9.98 5.58
CA GLU A 339 20.14 -9.39 6.48
C GLU A 339 21.36 -8.86 5.70
N MET A 340 21.75 -9.51 4.61
CA MET A 340 22.81 -8.99 3.72
C MET A 340 22.40 -7.68 3.02
N TYR A 341 21.17 -7.57 2.53
CA TYR A 341 20.65 -6.31 1.98
C TYR A 341 20.51 -5.21 3.06
N ARG A 342 20.07 -5.55 4.27
CA ARG A 342 20.04 -4.61 5.40
C ARG A 342 21.43 -4.08 5.75
N ALA A 343 22.45 -4.93 5.72
CA ALA A 343 23.83 -4.51 5.92
C ALA A 343 24.29 -3.53 4.83
N ARG A 344 23.96 -3.78 3.56
CA ARG A 344 24.25 -2.86 2.45
C ARG A 344 23.55 -1.51 2.61
N ILE A 345 22.27 -1.50 3.02
CA ILE A 345 21.51 -0.29 3.31
C ILE A 345 22.17 0.52 4.43
N GLY A 346 22.62 -0.16 5.50
CA GLY A 346 23.34 0.45 6.61
C GLY A 346 24.64 1.13 6.16
N ALA A 347 25.49 0.40 5.43
CA ALA A 347 26.73 0.96 4.88
C ALA A 347 26.48 2.14 3.92
N ALA A 348 25.42 2.07 3.10
CA ALA A 348 24.99 3.17 2.24
C ALA A 348 24.50 4.38 3.05
N GLU A 349 23.81 4.18 4.18
CA GLU A 349 23.38 5.28 5.05
C GLU A 349 24.58 5.98 5.69
N THR A 350 25.58 5.25 6.18
CA THR A 350 26.81 5.83 6.71
C THR A 350 27.53 6.66 5.65
N ARG A 351 27.70 6.13 4.43
CA ARG A 351 28.35 6.87 3.32
C ARG A 351 27.58 8.13 2.94
N LYS A 352 26.26 8.04 2.87
CA LYS A 352 25.37 9.18 2.63
C LYS A 352 25.45 10.22 3.74
N ALA A 353 25.53 9.80 5.00
CA ALA A 353 25.66 10.70 6.13
C ALA A 353 27.01 11.44 6.13
N LEU A 354 28.10 10.73 5.79
CA LEU A 354 29.42 11.32 5.57
C LEU A 354 29.43 12.29 4.39
N LEU A 355 28.80 11.95 3.27
CA LEU A 355 28.68 12.86 2.13
C LEU A 355 27.99 14.17 2.51
N LYS A 356 26.91 14.12 3.29
CA LYS A 356 26.17 15.32 3.73
C LYS A 356 27.00 16.30 4.58
N ILE A 357 28.22 15.94 4.97
CA ILE A 357 29.17 16.79 5.69
C ILE A 357 29.97 17.66 4.72
N LEU A 358 30.19 17.20 3.49
CA LEU A 358 30.92 17.94 2.46
C LEU A 358 30.15 19.22 2.04
N PRO A 359 30.84 20.26 1.55
CA PRO A 359 30.17 21.40 0.94
C PRO A 359 29.48 20.97 -0.37
N GLY A 360 28.27 21.48 -0.60
CA GLY A 360 27.54 21.30 -1.86
C GLY A 360 27.98 22.30 -2.92
N LEU A 361 28.09 21.83 -4.16
CA LEU A 361 28.34 22.62 -5.36
C LEU A 361 27.06 22.68 -6.18
N GLU A 362 26.48 23.87 -6.31
CA GLU A 362 25.23 24.15 -7.03
C GLU A 362 25.55 24.90 -8.32
N PHE A 363 25.14 24.34 -9.45
CA PHE A 363 25.11 25.01 -10.75
C PHE A 363 23.69 25.50 -11.01
N ASN A 364 23.53 26.79 -11.31
CA ASN A 364 22.23 27.36 -11.59
C ASN A 364 22.25 28.15 -12.90
N ALA A 365 21.21 27.98 -13.71
CA ALA A 365 20.97 28.74 -14.92
C ALA A 365 19.51 29.20 -14.93
N SER A 366 19.25 30.48 -15.12
CA SER A 366 17.88 30.99 -15.18
C SER A 366 17.68 32.06 -16.25
N THR A 367 16.52 32.04 -16.88
CA THR A 367 16.01 33.14 -17.69
C THR A 367 15.02 33.91 -16.83
N ASN A 368 15.26 35.21 -16.64
CA ASN A 368 14.53 36.04 -15.68
C ASN A 368 13.85 37.19 -16.42
N TYR A 369 12.66 37.57 -15.94
CA TYR A 369 11.88 38.71 -16.40
C TYR A 369 11.50 39.58 -15.21
N ASP A 370 11.66 40.91 -15.34
CA ASP A 370 11.18 41.89 -14.37
C ASP A 370 10.50 43.06 -15.09
N SER A 371 9.29 43.40 -14.65
CA SER A 371 8.50 44.51 -15.19
C SER A 371 8.96 45.89 -14.71
N ASN A 372 10.07 45.98 -13.98
CA ASN A 372 10.62 47.24 -13.46
C ASN A 372 10.90 48.25 -14.58
N SER A 373 10.20 49.38 -14.57
CA SER A 373 10.32 50.43 -15.58
C SER A 373 11.68 51.12 -15.59
N PHE A 374 12.45 51.03 -14.51
CA PHE A 374 13.80 51.55 -14.41
C PHE A 374 14.87 50.60 -14.97
N ALA A 375 14.52 49.35 -15.30
CA ALA A 375 15.46 48.39 -15.88
C ALA A 375 15.62 48.65 -17.38
N MET A 376 16.87 48.74 -17.84
CA MET A 376 17.18 48.86 -19.28
C MET A 376 16.71 47.63 -20.07
N ASN A 377 16.92 46.44 -19.50
CA ASN A 377 16.49 45.17 -20.06
C ASN A 377 15.50 44.52 -19.09
N SER A 378 14.30 44.21 -19.57
CA SER A 378 13.27 43.54 -18.78
C SER A 378 13.45 42.02 -18.73
N VAL A 379 14.34 41.46 -19.55
CA VAL A 379 14.71 40.03 -19.59
C VAL A 379 16.21 39.90 -19.53
N TRP A 380 16.71 38.94 -18.74
CA TRP A 380 18.13 38.59 -18.71
C TRP A 380 18.35 37.14 -18.30
N GLU A 381 19.48 36.59 -18.74
CA GLU A 381 19.93 35.26 -18.37
C GLU A 381 20.98 35.35 -17.26
N THR A 382 20.90 34.44 -16.29
CA THR A 382 21.87 34.31 -15.20
C THR A 382 22.41 32.90 -15.21
N ALA A 383 23.73 32.75 -15.21
CA ALA A 383 24.40 31.48 -14.93
C ALA A 383 25.34 31.69 -13.74
N GLY A 384 25.35 30.74 -12.81
CA GLY A 384 26.11 30.85 -11.58
C GLY A 384 26.57 29.50 -11.06
N ILE A 385 27.60 29.58 -10.21
CA ILE A 385 28.09 28.46 -9.43
C ILE A 385 28.09 28.93 -7.97
N ARG A 386 27.46 28.16 -7.08
CA ARG A 386 27.42 28.44 -5.65
C ARG A 386 28.00 27.27 -4.86
N VAL A 387 28.82 27.57 -3.88
CA VAL A 387 29.33 26.58 -2.91
C VAL A 387 28.71 26.86 -1.55
N THR A 388 28.03 25.87 -0.97
CA THR A 388 27.36 26.00 0.33
C THR A 388 27.76 24.86 1.25
N GLY A 389 28.30 25.15 2.44
CA GLY A 389 28.75 24.15 3.42
C GLY A 389 28.12 24.31 4.79
N LYS A 390 27.84 23.18 5.47
CA LYS A 390 27.32 23.16 6.86
C LYS A 390 28.47 22.90 7.85
N LEU A 391 29.18 23.96 8.23
CA LEU A 391 30.43 23.87 9.02
C LEU A 391 30.28 23.15 10.37
N ILE A 392 29.16 23.33 11.06
CA ILE A 392 28.92 22.69 12.38
C ILE A 392 28.84 21.16 12.24
N ARG A 393 28.36 20.64 11.11
CA ARG A 393 28.22 19.20 10.87
C ARG A 393 29.57 18.49 10.71
N MET A 394 30.64 19.23 10.41
CA MET A 394 31.99 18.68 10.33
C MET A 394 32.51 18.20 11.69
N LEU A 395 31.99 18.75 12.79
CA LEU A 395 32.36 18.34 14.14
C LEU A 395 31.80 16.95 14.52
N THR A 396 30.80 16.44 13.80
CA THR A 396 30.14 15.16 14.09
C THR A 396 30.64 14.01 13.22
N VAL A 397 31.72 14.19 12.44
CA VAL A 397 32.29 13.15 11.56
C VAL A 397 32.68 11.90 12.36
N ALA A 398 33.37 12.09 13.48
CA ALA A 398 33.81 10.97 14.31
C ALA A 398 32.62 10.16 14.85
N ASP A 399 31.59 10.84 15.34
CA ASP A 399 30.37 10.19 15.85
C ASP A 399 29.64 9.40 14.74
N GLU A 400 29.59 9.95 13.52
CA GLU A 400 28.96 9.27 12.37
C GLU A 400 29.75 8.01 11.96
N ILE A 401 31.08 8.06 11.96
CA ILE A 401 31.94 6.90 11.67
C ILE A 401 31.77 5.83 12.76
N HIS A 402 31.79 6.22 14.03
CA HIS A 402 31.60 5.29 15.14
C HIS A 402 30.20 4.67 15.13
N LEU A 403 29.16 5.43 14.78
CA LEU A 403 27.82 4.90 14.58
C LEU A 403 27.80 3.84 13.46
N GLY A 404 28.42 4.13 12.32
CA GLY A 404 28.55 3.17 11.21
C GLY A 404 29.28 1.89 11.62
N GLN A 405 30.42 2.00 12.31
CA GLN A 405 31.17 0.84 12.81
C GLN A 405 30.35 -0.02 13.78
N ASN A 406 29.61 0.61 14.69
CA ASN A 406 28.74 -0.10 15.63
C ASN A 406 27.57 -0.80 14.91
N GLN A 407 27.01 -0.17 13.87
CA GLN A 407 25.99 -0.80 13.03
C GLN A 407 26.55 -1.99 12.23
N ASP A 408 27.75 -1.88 11.69
CA ASP A 408 28.41 -2.96 10.97
C ASP A 408 28.71 -4.15 11.89
N ALA A 409 29.25 -3.92 13.08
CA ALA A 409 29.48 -4.96 14.09
C ALA A 409 28.17 -5.65 14.52
N LEU A 410 27.09 -4.88 14.67
CA LEU A 410 25.75 -5.41 14.95
C LEU A 410 25.24 -6.29 13.81
N ASN A 411 25.35 -5.82 12.56
CA ASN A 411 24.89 -6.55 11.38
C ASN A 411 25.69 -7.85 11.18
N GLN A 412 27.01 -7.84 11.41
CA GLN A 412 27.85 -9.04 11.40
C GLN A 412 27.39 -10.05 12.46
N THR A 413 27.18 -9.60 13.69
CA THR A 413 26.75 -10.47 14.80
C THR A 413 25.37 -11.07 14.53
N ARG A 414 24.42 -10.28 14.00
CA ARG A 414 23.09 -10.76 13.59
C ARG A 414 23.18 -11.85 12.52
N ARG A 415 24.03 -11.67 11.50
CA ARG A 415 24.26 -12.67 10.45
C ARG A 415 24.84 -13.97 11.01
N LEU A 416 25.83 -13.89 11.90
CA LEU A 416 26.40 -15.09 12.55
C LEU A 416 25.35 -15.84 13.38
N ALA A 417 24.54 -15.12 14.15
CA ALA A 417 23.44 -15.72 14.92
C ALA A 417 22.39 -16.36 14.00
N LEU A 418 22.06 -15.72 12.88
CA LEU A 418 21.12 -16.24 11.89
C LEU A 418 21.66 -17.47 11.17
N ASN A 419 22.96 -17.51 10.83
CA ASN A 419 23.61 -18.69 10.26
C ASN A 419 23.47 -19.89 11.20
N MET A 420 23.78 -19.72 12.49
CA MET A 420 23.63 -20.79 13.48
C MET A 420 22.17 -21.24 13.62
N ALA A 421 21.22 -20.30 13.58
CA ALA A 421 19.80 -20.61 13.61
C ALA A 421 19.34 -21.39 12.37
N ILE A 422 19.81 -21.01 11.16
CA ILE A 422 19.50 -21.70 9.90
C ILE A 422 20.04 -23.13 9.91
N ILE A 423 21.31 -23.32 10.27
CA ILE A 423 21.92 -24.65 10.42
C ILE A 423 21.09 -25.50 11.39
N SER A 424 20.73 -24.95 12.55
CA SER A 424 19.89 -25.65 13.52
C SER A 424 18.52 -26.03 12.95
N GLN A 425 17.88 -25.13 12.18
CA GLN A 425 16.60 -25.40 11.52
C GLN A 425 16.70 -26.54 10.50
N VAL A 426 17.79 -26.61 9.73
CA VAL A 426 18.03 -27.71 8.78
C VAL A 426 18.09 -29.05 9.51
N HIS A 427 18.84 -29.13 10.61
CA HIS A 427 18.93 -30.35 11.42
C HIS A 427 17.57 -30.74 12.04
N ILE A 428 16.81 -29.76 12.52
CA ILE A 428 15.48 -29.99 13.08
C ILE A 428 14.53 -30.50 11.98
N ALA A 429 14.50 -29.88 10.81
CA ALA A 429 13.66 -30.29 9.69
C ALA A 429 14.00 -31.72 9.23
N ASN A 430 15.30 -32.03 9.10
CA ASN A 430 15.77 -33.37 8.76
C ASN A 430 15.32 -34.41 9.81
N ARG A 431 15.44 -34.11 11.11
CA ARG A 431 14.97 -35.03 12.17
C ARG A 431 13.45 -35.17 12.18
N GLN A 432 12.71 -34.07 11.98
CA GLN A 432 11.25 -34.09 11.90
C GLN A 432 10.76 -34.96 10.74
N TYR A 433 11.46 -34.94 9.60
CA TYR A 433 11.17 -35.82 8.47
C TYR A 433 11.30 -37.31 8.84
N TRP A 434 12.40 -37.72 9.45
CA TRP A 434 12.57 -39.11 9.90
C TRP A 434 11.57 -39.52 10.99
N ASP A 435 11.20 -38.60 11.88
CA ASP A 435 10.18 -38.84 12.89
C ASP A 435 8.78 -38.98 12.28
N ALA A 436 8.43 -38.14 11.30
CA ALA A 436 7.17 -38.20 10.58
C ALA A 436 7.03 -39.52 9.81
N LEU A 437 8.11 -39.96 9.14
CA LEU A 437 8.15 -41.25 8.44
C LEU A 437 7.85 -42.43 9.37
N ARG A 438 8.50 -42.47 10.54
CA ARG A 438 8.26 -43.54 11.53
C ARG A 438 6.83 -43.51 12.06
N ARG A 439 6.30 -42.31 12.39
CA ARG A 439 4.91 -42.16 12.86
C ARG A 439 3.90 -42.60 11.82
N PHE A 440 4.15 -42.33 10.54
CA PHE A 440 3.28 -42.76 9.45
C PHE A 440 3.27 -44.29 9.31
N ASP A 441 4.44 -44.93 9.37
CA ASP A 441 4.56 -46.40 9.35
C ASP A 441 3.84 -47.04 10.55
N ASP A 442 4.07 -46.53 11.77
CA ASP A 442 3.42 -47.02 12.99
C ASP A 442 1.89 -46.83 12.94
N SER A 443 1.42 -45.66 12.51
CA SER A 443 -0.02 -45.38 12.38
C SER A 443 -0.68 -46.25 11.29
N GLY A 444 0.06 -46.57 10.22
CA GLY A 444 -0.38 -47.50 9.19
C GLY A 444 -0.60 -48.92 9.74
N LYS A 445 0.33 -49.41 10.58
CA LYS A 445 0.22 -50.70 11.27
C LYS A 445 -0.97 -50.73 12.23
N ILE A 446 -1.14 -49.68 13.06
CA ILE A 446 -2.26 -49.56 14.01
C ILE A 446 -3.60 -49.56 13.26
N ASN A 447 -3.76 -48.70 12.23
CA ASN A 447 -4.97 -48.67 11.42
C ASN A 447 -5.27 -50.05 10.82
N THR A 448 -4.27 -50.75 10.29
CA THR A 448 -4.46 -52.10 9.74
C THR A 448 -5.00 -53.10 10.77
N ILE A 449 -4.53 -53.01 12.03
CA ILE A 449 -5.01 -53.85 13.13
C ILE A 449 -6.43 -53.44 13.54
N ASP A 450 -6.70 -52.15 13.72
CA ASP A 450 -8.00 -51.64 14.15
C ASP A 450 -9.10 -51.93 13.12
N GLN A 451 -8.81 -51.84 11.80
CA GLN A 451 -9.77 -52.26 10.77
C GLN A 451 -10.06 -53.77 10.82
N LYS A 452 -9.07 -54.61 11.15
CA LYS A 452 -9.28 -56.07 11.34
C LYS A 452 -10.13 -56.36 12.57
N ILE A 453 -9.90 -55.64 13.68
CA ILE A 453 -10.72 -55.74 14.90
C ILE A 453 -12.17 -55.36 14.59
N LEU A 454 -12.39 -54.20 13.95
CA LEU A 454 -13.72 -53.74 13.55
C LEU A 454 -14.44 -54.79 12.70
N LYS A 455 -13.76 -55.38 11.71
CA LYS A 455 -14.32 -56.43 10.88
C LYS A 455 -14.76 -57.66 11.70
N ASN A 456 -13.91 -58.14 12.60
CA ASN A 456 -14.23 -59.33 13.41
C ASN A 456 -15.37 -59.05 14.40
N VAL A 457 -15.34 -57.93 15.11
CA VAL A 457 -16.41 -57.52 16.06
C VAL A 457 -17.75 -57.37 15.34
N THR A 458 -17.75 -56.84 14.11
CA THR A 458 -18.97 -56.72 13.29
C THR A 458 -19.53 -58.08 12.91
N LEU A 459 -18.67 -59.06 12.56
CA LEU A 459 -19.10 -60.43 12.26
C LEU A 459 -19.67 -61.14 13.49
N GLU A 460 -19.05 -60.98 14.66
CA GLU A 460 -19.52 -61.56 15.93
C GLU A 460 -20.88 -60.99 16.35
N THR A 461 -21.06 -59.68 16.23
CA THR A 461 -22.32 -59.00 16.56
C THR A 461 -23.46 -59.46 15.65
N ASN A 462 -23.18 -59.64 14.35
CA ASN A 462 -24.16 -60.14 13.38
C ASN A 462 -24.55 -61.62 13.63
N ASN A 463 -23.72 -62.40 14.30
CA ASN A 463 -23.95 -63.82 14.63
C ASN A 463 -24.66 -64.04 15.98
N GLY A 464 -25.24 -62.99 16.57
CA GLY A 464 -26.07 -63.10 17.78
C GLY A 464 -25.37 -62.80 19.10
N ALA A 465 -24.11 -62.32 19.08
CA ALA A 465 -23.46 -61.81 20.29
C ALA A 465 -23.94 -60.39 20.61
N GLN A 466 -24.62 -60.21 21.76
CA GLN A 466 -25.14 -58.91 22.22
C GLN A 466 -24.03 -57.96 22.72
N ASN A 467 -23.18 -57.43 21.83
CA ASN A 467 -22.12 -56.48 22.21
C ASN A 467 -22.07 -55.21 21.35
N ARG A 468 -23.21 -54.51 21.24
CA ARG A 468 -23.35 -53.26 20.47
C ARG A 468 -22.39 -52.15 20.92
N LEU A 469 -22.04 -52.10 22.22
CA LEU A 469 -21.02 -51.17 22.73
C LEU A 469 -19.67 -51.43 22.09
N GLU A 470 -19.24 -52.69 22.05
CA GLU A 470 -17.95 -53.04 21.48
C GLU A 470 -17.90 -52.79 19.97
N GLN A 471 -19.01 -53.00 19.26
CA GLN A 471 -19.12 -52.63 17.85
C GLN A 471 -18.95 -51.12 17.63
N ILE A 472 -19.68 -50.28 18.37
CA ILE A 472 -19.59 -48.82 18.25
C ILE A 472 -18.20 -48.32 18.66
N ARG A 473 -17.61 -48.92 19.71
CA ARG A 473 -16.25 -48.61 20.16
C ARG A 473 -15.21 -48.98 19.10
N ALA A 474 -15.26 -50.19 18.55
CA ALA A 474 -14.36 -50.64 17.50
C ALA A 474 -14.52 -49.79 16.22
N ALA A 475 -15.74 -49.37 15.88
CA ALA A 475 -15.99 -48.50 14.73
C ALA A 475 -15.41 -47.10 14.93
N THR A 476 -15.57 -46.54 16.14
CA THR A 476 -14.98 -45.25 16.53
C THR A 476 -13.45 -45.31 16.50
N GLN A 477 -12.86 -46.36 17.07
CA GLN A 477 -11.42 -46.58 17.09
C GLN A 477 -10.85 -46.79 15.67
N GLY A 478 -11.57 -47.50 14.81
CA GLY A 478 -11.23 -47.66 13.40
C GLY A 478 -11.25 -46.34 12.62
N ILE A 479 -12.19 -45.44 12.92
CA ILE A 479 -12.20 -44.10 12.32
C ILE A 479 -11.03 -43.26 12.83
N LEU A 480 -10.77 -43.29 14.14
CA LEU A 480 -9.70 -42.52 14.76
C LEU A 480 -8.32 -42.95 14.23
N SER A 481 -8.06 -44.25 14.13
CA SER A 481 -6.79 -44.77 13.62
C SER A 481 -6.60 -44.47 12.13
N GLU A 482 -7.67 -44.49 11.32
CA GLU A 482 -7.61 -44.05 9.92
C GLU A 482 -7.31 -42.55 9.82
N LEU A 483 -7.96 -41.72 10.62
CA LEU A 483 -7.67 -40.28 10.68
C LEU A 483 -6.21 -40.03 11.08
N GLN A 484 -5.72 -40.71 12.12
CA GLN A 484 -4.34 -40.58 12.59
C GLN A 484 -3.32 -41.01 11.53
N ARG A 485 -3.57 -42.11 10.81
CA ARG A 485 -2.75 -42.52 9.66
C ARG A 485 -2.70 -41.43 8.60
N ASN A 486 -3.85 -40.87 8.21
CA ASN A 486 -3.90 -39.85 7.17
C ASN A 486 -3.24 -38.54 7.61
N LYS A 487 -3.38 -38.17 8.89
CA LYS A 487 -2.66 -37.04 9.48
C LYS A 487 -1.16 -37.27 9.48
N ALA A 488 -0.70 -38.46 9.87
CA ALA A 488 0.72 -38.80 9.83
C ALA A 488 1.28 -38.77 8.39
N PHE A 489 0.48 -39.14 7.38
CA PHE A 489 0.86 -38.96 5.98
C PHE A 489 0.99 -37.49 5.60
N ALA A 490 0.03 -36.65 6.00
CA ALA A 490 0.10 -35.20 5.80
C ALA A 490 1.36 -34.62 6.47
N ASP A 491 1.71 -35.10 7.66
CA ASP A 491 2.89 -34.67 8.40
C ASP A 491 4.19 -35.07 7.67
N VAL A 492 4.24 -36.22 6.99
CA VAL A 492 5.39 -36.59 6.14
C VAL A 492 5.54 -35.61 4.97
N GLN A 493 4.46 -35.32 4.25
CA GLN A 493 4.46 -34.36 3.13
C GLN A 493 4.90 -32.97 3.60
N ASN A 494 4.38 -32.54 4.75
CA ASN A 494 4.77 -31.30 5.39
C ASN A 494 6.26 -31.28 5.77
N ALA A 495 6.80 -32.38 6.31
CA ALA A 495 8.20 -32.47 6.69
C ALA A 495 9.14 -32.46 5.48
N VAL A 496 8.74 -33.07 4.36
CA VAL A 496 9.41 -32.93 3.05
C VAL A 496 9.44 -31.46 2.63
N GLY A 497 8.27 -30.78 2.68
CA GLY A 497 8.18 -29.34 2.43
C GLY A 497 9.09 -28.53 3.35
N MET A 498 9.12 -28.82 4.65
CA MET A 498 9.98 -28.14 5.62
C MET A 498 11.47 -28.31 5.31
N ILE A 499 11.93 -29.46 4.84
CA ILE A 499 13.30 -29.62 4.38
C ILE A 499 13.56 -28.62 3.26
N PHE A 500 12.71 -28.54 2.24
CA PHE A 500 12.92 -27.62 1.13
C PHE A 500 12.88 -26.15 1.52
N VAL A 501 11.88 -25.75 2.32
CA VAL A 501 11.86 -24.40 2.92
C VAL A 501 13.14 -24.16 3.72
N SER A 502 13.67 -25.22 4.37
CA SER A 502 14.90 -25.13 5.15
C SER A 502 16.16 -24.91 4.32
N LEU A 503 16.16 -25.37 3.07
CA LEU A 503 17.23 -25.14 2.10
C LEU A 503 17.09 -23.78 1.41
N GLY A 504 15.91 -23.16 1.43
CA GLY A 504 15.66 -21.87 0.79
C GLY A 504 15.68 -21.91 -0.75
N VAL A 505 15.65 -23.09 -1.35
CA VAL A 505 15.62 -23.27 -2.81
C VAL A 505 14.26 -22.81 -3.34
N ASP A 506 14.27 -21.96 -4.36
CA ASP A 506 13.04 -21.50 -5.03
C ASP A 506 12.57 -22.60 -5.98
N LEU A 507 11.46 -23.25 -5.63
CA LEU A 507 10.93 -24.42 -6.35
C LEU A 507 9.86 -24.03 -7.38
N LEU A 508 9.43 -22.76 -7.37
CA LEU A 508 8.35 -22.36 -8.24
C LEU A 508 8.87 -22.00 -9.63
N PRO A 509 8.16 -22.42 -10.70
CA PRO A 509 8.38 -21.84 -12.01
C PRO A 509 8.14 -20.32 -11.94
N ASN A 510 8.67 -19.58 -12.92
CA ASN A 510 8.38 -18.16 -13.08
C ASN A 510 6.89 -17.98 -13.43
N ILE A 511 6.03 -18.08 -12.43
CA ILE A 511 4.59 -17.93 -12.55
C ILE A 511 4.29 -16.43 -12.50
N THR A 512 3.64 -15.94 -13.55
CA THR A 512 3.20 -14.57 -13.68
C THR A 512 1.73 -14.44 -13.28
N ALA A 513 1.31 -13.23 -12.89
CA ALA A 513 -0.09 -12.96 -12.56
C ALA A 513 -1.06 -13.19 -13.74
N GLN A 514 -0.55 -13.32 -14.96
CA GLN A 514 -1.34 -13.56 -16.17
C GLN A 514 -1.59 -15.05 -16.43
N ASP A 515 -0.90 -15.96 -15.73
CA ASP A 515 -1.06 -17.39 -15.94
C ASP A 515 -2.43 -17.90 -15.47
N GLY A 516 -3.04 -18.77 -16.28
CA GLY A 516 -4.29 -19.46 -15.92
C GLY A 516 -4.04 -20.52 -14.84
N ILE A 517 -5.07 -20.91 -14.08
CA ILE A 517 -4.92 -21.96 -13.05
C ILE A 517 -4.37 -23.26 -13.65
N ASN A 518 -4.82 -23.64 -14.85
CA ASN A 518 -4.39 -24.87 -15.49
C ASN A 518 -2.90 -24.87 -15.85
N SER A 519 -2.35 -23.76 -16.37
CA SER A 519 -0.92 -23.67 -16.68
C SER A 519 -0.08 -23.65 -15.40
N MET A 520 -0.52 -22.91 -14.37
CA MET A 520 0.11 -22.92 -13.05
C MET A 520 0.10 -24.32 -12.43
N THR A 521 -1.02 -25.05 -12.53
CA THR A 521 -1.18 -26.41 -12.00
C THR A 521 -0.19 -27.37 -12.65
N LEU A 522 -0.05 -27.32 -13.99
CA LEU A 522 0.89 -28.14 -14.73
C LEU A 522 2.34 -27.83 -14.32
N ALA A 523 2.70 -26.55 -14.28
CA ALA A 523 4.05 -26.11 -13.95
C ALA A 523 4.43 -26.46 -12.49
N LEU A 524 3.49 -26.33 -11.55
CA LEU A 524 3.66 -26.77 -10.16
C LEU A 524 3.85 -28.28 -10.06
N ARG A 525 3.07 -29.05 -10.82
CA ARG A 525 3.18 -30.52 -10.85
C ARG A 525 4.55 -30.94 -11.37
N GLU A 526 4.94 -30.43 -12.53
CA GLU A 526 6.23 -30.72 -13.15
C GLU A 526 7.40 -30.36 -12.23
N ALA A 527 7.34 -29.19 -11.59
CA ALA A 527 8.33 -28.79 -10.60
C ALA A 527 8.41 -29.82 -9.47
N VAL A 528 7.31 -30.07 -8.75
CA VAL A 528 7.31 -30.97 -7.58
C VAL A 528 7.65 -32.43 -7.96
N GLU A 529 7.23 -32.91 -9.12
CA GLU A 529 7.57 -34.25 -9.61
C GLU A 529 9.07 -34.36 -9.92
N ALA A 530 9.65 -33.38 -10.61
CA ALA A 530 11.10 -33.33 -10.85
C ALA A 530 11.89 -33.38 -9.53
N TRP A 531 11.41 -32.70 -8.48
CA TRP A 531 12.02 -32.73 -7.15
C TRP A 531 11.89 -34.10 -6.46
N ASN A 532 10.72 -34.74 -6.54
CA ASN A 532 10.51 -36.07 -5.98
C ASN A 532 11.36 -37.16 -6.65
N ASP A 533 11.67 -36.98 -7.93
CA ASP A 533 12.54 -37.87 -8.71
C ASP A 533 14.03 -37.65 -8.45
N GLY A 534 14.37 -36.79 -7.48
CA GLY A 534 15.72 -36.60 -7.00
C GLY A 534 16.53 -35.69 -7.91
N MET A 535 15.92 -34.62 -8.43
CA MET A 535 16.67 -33.53 -9.05
C MET A 535 17.85 -33.21 -8.15
N SER A 536 19.06 -33.45 -8.68
CA SER A 536 20.29 -32.96 -8.11
C SER A 536 20.06 -31.47 -7.86
N LEU A 537 20.04 -31.07 -6.59
CA LEU A 537 20.07 -29.66 -6.21
C LEU A 537 21.09 -28.99 -7.12
N PRO A 538 20.79 -27.81 -7.70
CA PRO A 538 21.67 -27.16 -8.67
C PRO A 538 23.09 -27.28 -8.13
N SER A 539 23.93 -28.02 -8.86
CA SER A 539 25.30 -28.28 -8.41
C SER A 539 25.90 -26.93 -8.07
N LEU A 540 26.63 -26.85 -6.96
CA LEU A 540 27.46 -25.71 -6.62
C LEU A 540 28.58 -25.60 -7.67
N GLU A 541 28.25 -25.36 -8.93
CA GLU A 541 29.13 -24.67 -9.84
C GLU A 541 29.25 -23.28 -9.22
N MET A 542 30.34 -23.08 -8.47
CA MET A 542 30.83 -21.74 -8.20
C MET A 542 30.82 -21.02 -9.54
N ALA A 543 30.01 -19.98 -9.65
CA ALA A 543 29.85 -19.20 -10.86
C ALA A 543 31.18 -18.50 -11.20
N ASP A 544 32.12 -19.25 -11.78
CA ASP A 544 33.07 -18.72 -12.73
C ASP A 544 32.28 -18.52 -14.03
N ASN A 545 31.72 -17.31 -14.19
CA ASN A 545 31.55 -16.57 -15.45
C ASN A 545 30.34 -15.62 -15.41
N ASP A 546 30.65 -14.34 -15.22
CA ASP A 546 30.31 -13.27 -16.17
C ASP A 546 28.83 -13.14 -16.64
N THR A 547 27.88 -13.24 -15.72
CA THR A 547 26.46 -12.91 -15.99
C THR A 547 25.89 -11.90 -15.00
N THR A 548 26.61 -10.80 -14.77
CA THR A 548 26.00 -9.53 -14.37
C THR A 548 25.65 -8.72 -15.61
N ASN A 549 24.61 -9.11 -16.34
CA ASN A 549 23.89 -8.15 -17.18
C ASN A 549 22.56 -8.73 -17.67
N THR A 550 21.50 -8.48 -16.90
CA THR A 550 20.19 -8.12 -17.45
C THR A 550 19.30 -7.68 -16.29
N LEU A 551 18.54 -6.61 -16.51
CA LEU A 551 17.67 -5.89 -15.56
C LEU A 551 18.32 -4.71 -14.81
N VAL A 552 18.90 -3.79 -15.59
CA VAL A 552 18.80 -2.34 -15.31
C VAL A 552 18.40 -1.67 -16.63
N PRO A 553 17.34 -0.84 -16.70
CA PRO A 553 17.08 -0.07 -17.90
C PRO A 553 18.25 0.88 -18.13
N THR A 554 18.93 0.68 -19.26
CA THR A 554 20.04 1.50 -19.73
C THR A 554 19.53 2.90 -20.04
N ASN A 555 19.85 3.85 -19.17
CA ASN A 555 20.06 5.25 -19.53
C ASN A 555 21.21 5.78 -18.67
N THR A 556 22.42 5.33 -19.00
CA THR A 556 23.65 5.84 -18.39
C THR A 556 24.20 6.93 -19.28
N VAL A 557 24.10 8.18 -18.84
CA VAL A 557 25.02 9.24 -19.24
C VAL A 557 26.39 8.85 -18.71
N ALA A 558 27.34 8.59 -19.61
CA ALA A 558 28.71 8.26 -19.25
C ALA A 558 29.39 9.44 -18.55
N MET A 559 29.96 9.21 -17.38
CA MET A 559 31.07 10.02 -16.86
C MET A 559 32.16 9.12 -16.30
N VAL A 560 33.38 9.55 -16.59
CA VAL A 560 34.66 8.85 -16.52
C VAL A 560 35.02 8.41 -15.09
N GLU A 561 35.30 7.12 -14.95
CA GLU A 561 35.94 6.52 -13.78
C GLU A 561 37.46 6.48 -14.04
N LEU A 562 38.23 7.14 -13.17
CA LEU A 562 39.69 7.06 -13.17
C LEU A 562 40.08 5.90 -12.24
N GLU A 563 40.37 4.74 -12.82
CA GLU A 563 41.06 3.64 -12.13
C GLU A 563 42.57 3.91 -12.09
N GLU A 564 43.14 4.01 -10.89
CA GLU A 564 44.59 3.87 -10.68
C GLU A 564 44.94 2.39 -10.47
N LYS A 565 45.79 1.88 -11.37
CA LYS A 565 46.43 0.56 -11.27
C LYS A 565 47.92 0.78 -11.00
N PRO A 566 48.56 0.14 -10.00
CA PRO A 566 49.98 0.31 -9.77
C PRO A 566 50.77 -0.73 -10.59
N SER A 567 51.79 -0.27 -11.33
CA SER A 567 52.84 -1.13 -11.87
C SER A 567 54.15 -0.37 -12.12
N SER A 568 55.21 -0.93 -11.52
CA SER A 568 56.63 -0.96 -11.92
C SER A 568 57.55 0.28 -11.81
N THR A 569 58.57 0.08 -10.97
CA THR A 569 59.86 0.74 -10.70
C THR A 569 60.85 0.74 -11.89
N PRO A 570 61.94 1.56 -11.90
CA PRO A 570 63.27 1.15 -11.34
C PRO A 570 64.15 2.24 -10.62
N THR A 571 64.87 1.78 -9.58
CA THR A 571 66.31 1.99 -9.16
C THR A 571 66.82 3.43 -8.84
N ASP A 572 67.50 3.73 -7.72
CA ASP A 572 68.79 3.18 -7.20
C ASP A 572 69.12 3.66 -5.74
N GLY A 573 69.96 2.89 -5.02
CA GLY A 573 70.70 3.26 -3.78
C GLY A 573 70.13 2.74 -2.42
N GLN A 574 70.44 1.54 -1.90
CA GLN A 574 71.65 1.15 -1.13
C GLN A 574 71.55 1.63 0.36
N ASP A 575 71.58 0.85 1.46
CA ASP A 575 72.30 -0.37 1.92
C ASP A 575 71.55 -1.08 3.09
N ASP A 576 71.99 -2.32 3.37
CA ASP A 576 72.03 -3.10 4.63
C ASP A 576 70.86 -3.96 5.18
N ASP A 577 71.08 -5.28 4.99
CA ASP A 577 71.10 -6.37 5.99
C ASP A 577 69.83 -7.14 6.44
N THR A 578 69.66 -8.28 5.76
CA THR A 578 69.44 -9.67 6.25
C THR A 578 68.33 -10.00 7.28
N TRP A 579 67.45 -10.90 6.82
CA TRP A 579 66.47 -11.68 7.58
C TRP A 579 67.08 -12.92 8.23
N GLU A 580 66.66 -13.22 9.46
CA GLU A 580 66.82 -14.54 10.10
C GLU A 580 65.47 -15.02 10.69
N LEU A 581 65.31 -16.33 10.73
CA LEU A 581 64.06 -17.12 10.76
C LEU A 581 63.33 -17.17 12.13
N LEU A 582 62.03 -17.50 12.08
CA LEU A 582 61.13 -17.83 13.21
C LEU A 582 61.70 -18.90 14.17
N PRO A 583 61.27 -18.92 15.45
CA PRO A 583 60.27 -19.94 15.81
C PRO A 583 59.22 -19.56 16.88
N THR A 584 58.17 -20.38 16.90
CA THR A 584 57.04 -20.50 17.84
C THR A 584 57.42 -20.55 19.33
N SER A 585 56.62 -19.94 20.22
CA SER A 585 56.22 -20.59 21.48
C SER A 585 55.00 -19.93 22.14
N ASN A 586 54.17 -20.81 22.74
CA ASN A 586 53.07 -20.54 23.65
C ASN A 586 53.48 -19.65 24.83
N THR A 587 52.59 -18.77 25.30
CA THR A 587 52.18 -18.71 26.72
C THR A 587 51.07 -17.68 26.96
N VAL A 588 50.08 -18.11 27.75
CA VAL A 588 49.01 -17.33 28.38
C VAL A 588 49.53 -16.73 29.70
N PRO A 589 49.00 -15.58 30.15
CA PRO A 589 48.64 -15.43 31.57
C PRO A 589 47.25 -14.76 31.72
N GLU A 590 46.24 -15.38 32.34
CA GLU A 590 45.95 -15.59 33.78
C GLU A 590 45.27 -14.39 34.47
N ILE A 591 44.06 -14.67 34.99
CA ILE A 591 43.08 -13.79 35.65
C ILE A 591 43.22 -13.98 37.17
N PRO A 592 43.11 -12.94 38.03
CA PRO A 592 43.08 -13.17 39.47
C PRO A 592 41.67 -13.55 39.98
N GLU A 593 41.60 -14.61 40.78
CA GLU A 593 40.39 -15.18 41.41
C GLU A 593 39.97 -14.55 42.76
N THR A 594 38.66 -14.26 42.84
CA THR A 594 37.64 -14.58 43.87
C THR A 594 37.80 -14.28 45.39
N LYS A 595 36.68 -13.80 45.97
CA LYS A 595 36.26 -14.12 47.34
C LYS A 595 34.83 -14.70 47.33
N LYS A 596 34.71 -15.96 47.76
CA LYS A 596 33.52 -16.84 47.80
C LYS A 596 32.55 -16.53 48.95
N ILE A 597 31.24 -16.75 48.74
CA ILE A 597 30.33 -17.42 49.70
C ILE A 597 29.33 -18.33 48.92
N ARG A 598 29.01 -19.48 49.55
CA ARG A 598 28.46 -20.77 49.08
C ARG A 598 26.93 -20.79 48.78
N PRO A 599 26.40 -21.80 48.05
CA PRO A 599 25.03 -21.85 47.53
C PRO A 599 24.06 -22.69 48.39
N THR A 600 22.77 -22.45 48.21
CA THR A 600 21.67 -23.34 48.63
C THR A 600 21.02 -23.92 47.38
N ALA A 601 20.93 -25.25 47.31
CA ALA A 601 20.34 -26.00 46.21
C ALA A 601 18.88 -26.37 46.50
N THR A 602 18.01 -26.25 45.50
CA THR A 602 16.79 -27.09 45.30
C THR A 602 16.43 -27.06 43.80
N PRO A 603 15.85 -28.14 43.23
CA PRO A 603 16.13 -28.56 41.85
C PRO A 603 15.16 -28.00 40.80
N MET A 604 15.67 -27.97 39.56
CA MET A 604 14.91 -27.69 38.33
C MET A 604 13.76 -28.69 38.15
N ALA A 605 12.54 -28.18 38.14
CA ALA A 605 11.38 -28.87 37.62
C ALA A 605 11.37 -28.79 36.08
N LYS A 606 10.96 -29.90 35.45
CA LYS A 606 10.71 -30.08 34.02
C LYS A 606 9.89 -28.91 33.43
N VAL A 607 10.33 -28.37 32.29
CA VAL A 607 9.51 -27.49 31.45
C VAL A 607 9.18 -28.23 30.15
N SER A 608 7.88 -28.37 29.94
CA SER A 608 7.20 -28.96 28.78
C SER A 608 7.15 -27.97 27.61
N PRO A 609 7.16 -28.43 26.34
CA PRO A 609 7.07 -27.55 25.18
C PRO A 609 5.58 -27.29 24.83
N ASP A 610 5.02 -26.21 25.37
CA ASP A 610 3.76 -25.61 24.88
C ASP A 610 3.66 -24.19 25.45
N ALA A 611 4.11 -23.19 24.68
CA ALA A 611 3.76 -21.77 24.90
C ALA A 611 4.33 -20.88 23.78
N MET A 612 3.61 -20.73 22.66
CA MET A 612 3.71 -19.51 21.85
C MET A 612 2.45 -19.32 20.98
N LEU A 613 1.35 -18.93 21.62
CA LEU A 613 0.18 -18.30 21.00
C LEU A 613 -0.33 -17.22 21.97
N PRO A 614 -0.54 -15.96 21.56
CA PRO A 614 -1.16 -14.97 22.43
C PRO A 614 -2.67 -15.20 22.53
N SER A 615 -3.18 -15.02 23.76
CA SER A 615 -4.54 -15.25 24.20
C SER A 615 -5.57 -14.34 23.52
N GLN A 616 -6.67 -14.92 23.01
CA GLN A 616 -7.86 -14.18 22.63
C GLN A 616 -8.77 -13.92 23.83
N GLU A 617 -9.23 -12.67 23.92
CA GLU A 617 -10.10 -12.12 24.93
C GLU A 617 -11.57 -12.56 24.68
N LYS A 618 -12.27 -12.92 25.76
CA LYS A 618 -13.64 -13.45 25.76
C LYS A 618 -14.64 -12.39 25.29
N ILE A 619 -15.43 -12.70 24.25
CA ILE A 619 -16.69 -12.02 23.96
C ILE A 619 -17.83 -13.01 24.16
N SER A 620 -18.66 -12.71 25.16
CA SER A 620 -19.88 -13.42 25.53
C SER A 620 -21.02 -13.04 24.58
N VAL A 621 -21.68 -14.02 23.97
CA VAL A 621 -22.94 -13.85 23.21
C VAL A 621 -24.11 -14.32 24.09
N PRO A 622 -25.26 -13.61 24.18
CA PRO A 622 -26.45 -14.12 24.84
C PRO A 622 -27.26 -15.05 23.93
N LEU A 623 -27.86 -16.06 24.56
CA LEU A 623 -28.72 -17.12 24.02
C LEU A 623 -30.03 -16.62 23.36
N PRO A 624 -30.67 -17.46 22.53
CA PRO A 624 -31.79 -17.11 21.66
C PRO A 624 -33.15 -17.24 22.36
N VAL A 625 -34.14 -16.49 21.87
CA VAL A 625 -35.56 -16.67 22.21
C VAL A 625 -36.28 -17.32 21.02
N SER A 626 -37.03 -18.36 21.35
CA SER A 626 -37.78 -19.23 20.46
C SER A 626 -39.11 -18.62 19.97
N THR A 627 -39.41 -18.89 18.70
CA THR A 627 -40.71 -19.24 18.06
C THR A 627 -42.05 -18.70 18.59
N GLU A 628 -42.86 -18.10 17.69
CA GLU A 628 -44.26 -18.56 17.48
C GLU A 628 -44.88 -18.22 16.10
N ARG A 629 -45.08 -19.29 15.32
CA ARG A 629 -46.20 -19.70 14.43
C ARG A 629 -47.34 -18.71 14.07
N SER A 630 -47.62 -18.55 12.75
CA SER A 630 -48.96 -18.75 12.16
C SER A 630 -48.97 -18.74 10.61
N GLU A 631 -49.59 -19.77 10.04
CA GLU A 631 -50.03 -19.98 8.65
C GLU A 631 -51.60 -19.92 8.63
N PRO A 632 -52.37 -20.12 7.52
CA PRO A 632 -52.15 -19.98 6.06
C PRO A 632 -53.39 -19.41 5.28
N LYS A 633 -53.37 -19.55 3.92
CA LYS A 633 -54.46 -19.54 2.88
C LYS A 633 -54.59 -18.24 2.03
N LYS A 634 -54.92 -18.24 0.73
CA LYS A 634 -55.06 -19.21 -0.39
C LYS A 634 -55.34 -18.39 -1.68
N THR A 635 -54.88 -18.90 -2.83
CA THR A 635 -55.48 -18.86 -4.20
C THR A 635 -55.82 -17.53 -4.89
N PHE A 636 -55.35 -17.35 -6.15
CA PHE A 636 -56.17 -17.47 -7.37
C PHE A 636 -55.28 -17.65 -8.62
N ASP A 637 -55.80 -18.40 -9.58
CA ASP A 637 -55.15 -18.96 -10.76
C ASP A 637 -55.86 -18.47 -12.06
N LYS A 638 -55.10 -18.46 -13.18
CA LYS A 638 -55.45 -18.49 -14.63
C LYS A 638 -56.11 -17.31 -15.36
N ASN A 639 -55.48 -16.91 -16.48
CA ASN A 639 -55.81 -17.22 -17.91
C ASN A 639 -55.17 -16.14 -18.85
N GLU A 640 -54.80 -16.29 -20.12
CA GLU A 640 -54.74 -17.37 -21.12
C GLU A 640 -54.04 -16.83 -22.41
N LYS A 641 -53.48 -17.75 -23.22
CA LYS A 641 -53.37 -17.77 -24.71
C LYS A 641 -52.28 -16.99 -25.51
N ILE A 642 -51.47 -17.83 -26.19
CA ILE A 642 -50.68 -17.69 -27.44
C ILE A 642 -51.65 -17.90 -28.67
N PRO A 643 -51.28 -18.00 -29.99
CA PRO A 643 -50.02 -17.75 -30.74
C PRO A 643 -50.17 -17.21 -32.22
N VAL A 644 -49.03 -17.14 -32.96
CA VAL A 644 -48.79 -17.61 -34.36
C VAL A 644 -48.34 -16.59 -35.46
N ALA A 645 -47.21 -16.98 -36.11
CA ALA A 645 -46.82 -16.92 -37.54
C ALA A 645 -45.94 -15.80 -38.13
N ALA A 646 -44.96 -16.30 -38.89
CA ALA A 646 -44.01 -15.69 -39.80
C ALA A 646 -44.58 -15.37 -41.20
N ILE A 647 -43.85 -14.58 -42.01
CA ILE A 647 -43.49 -14.81 -43.44
C ILE A 647 -42.66 -13.60 -43.97
N HIS A 648 -41.53 -13.90 -44.64
CA HIS A 648 -40.67 -13.03 -45.47
C HIS A 648 -41.17 -13.02 -46.94
N PRO A 649 -40.87 -12.04 -47.83
CA PRO A 649 -39.65 -12.15 -48.68
C PRO A 649 -39.01 -10.85 -49.24
N GLU A 650 -37.67 -10.85 -49.26
CA GLU A 650 -36.74 -10.67 -50.40
C GLU A 650 -36.86 -9.50 -51.41
N LYS A 651 -35.76 -8.71 -51.55
CA LYS A 651 -35.07 -8.48 -52.86
C LYS A 651 -33.67 -7.83 -52.74
N LYS A 652 -32.70 -8.38 -53.48
CA LYS A 652 -31.35 -7.83 -53.80
C LYS A 652 -31.38 -7.20 -55.22
N PRO A 653 -30.55 -6.18 -55.52
CA PRO A 653 -29.55 -6.29 -56.62
C PRO A 653 -28.19 -5.64 -56.23
N ALA A 654 -27.02 -6.26 -56.44
CA ALA A 654 -26.22 -6.45 -57.66
C ALA A 654 -25.15 -5.34 -57.87
N ASP A 655 -23.90 -5.82 -57.88
CA ASP A 655 -22.54 -5.25 -57.90
C ASP A 655 -22.18 -3.92 -58.63
N ALA A 656 -21.26 -3.16 -58.01
CA ALA A 656 -20.21 -2.39 -58.69
C ALA A 656 -19.00 -2.07 -57.75
N ASN A 657 -17.88 -2.78 -57.97
CA ASN A 657 -16.46 -2.51 -57.63
C ASN A 657 -16.04 -2.17 -56.15
N PRO A 658 -14.89 -2.68 -55.65
CA PRO A 658 -14.58 -2.69 -54.23
C PRO A 658 -14.06 -1.33 -53.78
N ALA A 659 -14.88 -0.58 -53.06
CA ALA A 659 -14.37 0.45 -52.17
C ALA A 659 -13.58 -0.28 -51.06
N VAL A 660 -12.29 0.00 -50.98
CA VAL A 660 -11.37 -0.34 -49.89
C VAL A 660 -12.15 -0.38 -48.59
N LYS A 661 -12.29 -1.57 -47.96
CA LYS A 661 -12.77 -1.66 -46.58
C LYS A 661 -11.72 -0.92 -45.74
N SER A 662 -11.98 0.36 -45.47
CA SER A 662 -11.23 1.15 -44.52
C SER A 662 -11.25 0.39 -43.19
N ASP A 663 -10.05 0.16 -42.66
CA ASP A 663 -9.87 -0.37 -41.32
C ASP A 663 -10.69 0.49 -40.34
N PRO A 664 -11.63 -0.08 -39.55
CA PRO A 664 -12.39 0.68 -38.57
C PRO A 664 -11.51 1.53 -37.65
N ASP A 665 -10.29 1.05 -37.33
CA ASP A 665 -9.30 1.80 -36.55
C ASP A 665 -8.90 3.12 -37.25
N GLN A 666 -8.63 3.08 -38.56
CA GLN A 666 -8.26 4.27 -39.34
C GLN A 666 -9.43 5.26 -39.47
N GLU A 667 -10.67 4.77 -39.62
CA GLU A 667 -11.85 5.64 -39.65
C GLU A 667 -12.03 6.37 -38.32
N ILE A 668 -11.87 5.66 -37.20
CA ILE A 668 -12.03 6.21 -35.85
C ILE A 668 -10.92 7.21 -35.56
N ARG A 669 -9.66 6.87 -35.88
CA ARG A 669 -8.52 7.78 -35.70
C ARG A 669 -8.74 9.09 -36.43
N LYS A 670 -9.16 9.01 -37.70
CA LYS A 670 -9.46 10.20 -38.49
C LYS A 670 -10.58 11.04 -37.89
N VAL A 671 -11.65 10.42 -37.40
CA VAL A 671 -12.75 11.13 -36.72
C VAL A 671 -12.29 11.86 -35.47
N ILE A 672 -11.34 11.29 -34.71
CA ILE A 672 -10.82 11.90 -33.49
C ILE A 672 -9.77 12.97 -33.79
N GLU A 673 -8.96 12.79 -34.82
CA GLU A 673 -8.06 13.83 -35.35
C GLU A 673 -8.87 15.05 -35.81
N ASP A 674 -9.90 14.84 -36.64
CA ASP A 674 -10.79 15.90 -37.12
C ASP A 674 -11.54 16.60 -35.96
N TRP A 675 -11.94 15.85 -34.93
CA TRP A 675 -12.53 16.39 -33.70
C TRP A 675 -11.55 17.26 -32.91
N ALA A 676 -10.29 16.81 -32.77
CA ALA A 676 -9.25 17.58 -32.10
C ALA A 676 -8.88 18.85 -32.88
N ASP A 677 -8.92 18.79 -34.20
CA ASP A 677 -8.75 19.95 -35.09
C ASP A 677 -9.95 20.91 -35.04
N ALA A 678 -11.17 20.41 -34.85
CA ALA A 678 -12.33 21.26 -34.60
C ALA A 678 -12.23 21.96 -33.24
N TRP A 679 -11.71 21.27 -32.22
CA TRP A 679 -11.40 21.87 -30.92
C TRP A 679 -10.33 22.97 -31.06
N SER A 680 -9.23 22.69 -31.77
CA SER A 680 -8.12 23.64 -31.91
C SER A 680 -8.50 24.93 -32.63
N ARG A 681 -9.47 24.86 -33.55
CA ARG A 681 -10.02 26.03 -34.23
C ARG A 681 -10.99 26.85 -33.37
N HIS A 682 -11.35 26.37 -32.16
CA HIS A 682 -12.26 27.06 -31.24
C HIS A 682 -13.65 27.34 -31.84
N VAL A 683 -14.13 26.46 -32.74
CA VAL A 683 -15.44 26.58 -33.38
C VAL A 683 -16.42 25.58 -32.77
N ALA A 684 -17.16 26.03 -31.76
CA ALA A 684 -18.08 25.18 -30.97
C ALA A 684 -19.06 24.37 -31.83
N GLN A 685 -19.61 24.97 -32.90
CA GLN A 685 -20.56 24.31 -33.78
C GLN A 685 -19.95 23.15 -34.57
N GLU A 686 -18.68 23.25 -34.98
CA GLU A 686 -17.99 22.16 -35.67
C GLU A 686 -17.58 21.06 -34.69
N PHE A 687 -17.13 21.46 -33.51
CA PHE A 687 -16.80 20.55 -32.42
C PHE A 687 -18.00 19.66 -32.04
N PHE A 688 -19.19 20.23 -31.89
CA PHE A 688 -20.40 19.46 -31.54
C PHE A 688 -20.85 18.47 -32.64
N ARG A 689 -20.36 18.59 -33.88
CA ARG A 689 -20.71 17.66 -34.97
C ARG A 689 -20.07 16.28 -34.83
N TYR A 690 -19.12 16.08 -33.93
CA TYR A 690 -18.52 14.78 -33.69
C TYR A 690 -19.21 14.01 -32.56
N TYR A 691 -20.10 14.68 -31.82
CA TYR A 691 -20.89 14.07 -30.75
C TYR A 691 -22.21 13.49 -31.28
N SER A 692 -22.69 12.46 -30.61
CA SER A 692 -24.01 11.86 -30.83
C SER A 692 -25.11 12.76 -30.24
N ASP A 693 -26.31 12.69 -30.83
CA ASP A 693 -27.49 13.32 -30.25
C ASP A 693 -27.84 12.72 -28.87
N ALA A 694 -27.44 11.47 -28.62
CA ALA A 694 -27.60 10.77 -27.35
C ALA A 694 -26.39 10.94 -26.38
N PHE A 695 -25.51 11.90 -26.64
CA PHE A 695 -24.31 12.13 -25.83
C PHE A 695 -24.63 12.42 -24.35
N VAL A 696 -23.96 11.69 -23.45
CA VAL A 696 -24.03 11.88 -22.00
C VAL A 696 -22.72 12.51 -21.50
N PRO A 697 -22.72 13.76 -21.01
CA PRO A 697 -21.53 14.37 -20.41
C PRO A 697 -21.11 13.67 -19.11
N ALA A 698 -19.80 13.56 -18.81
CA ALA A 698 -19.30 12.93 -17.57
C ALA A 698 -19.54 13.73 -16.26
N SER A 699 -20.10 14.93 -16.33
CA SER A 699 -20.56 15.69 -15.15
C SER A 699 -22.08 15.57 -15.04
N GLN A 700 -22.68 15.86 -13.89
CA GLN A 700 -24.16 15.89 -13.72
C GLN A 700 -24.86 17.00 -14.56
N TRP A 701 -24.23 17.49 -15.63
CA TRP A 701 -24.76 18.49 -16.53
C TRP A 701 -25.68 17.85 -17.57
N THR A 702 -26.76 18.56 -17.89
CA THR A 702 -27.55 18.25 -19.08
C THR A 702 -26.72 18.53 -20.35
N GLN A 703 -27.03 17.84 -21.45
CA GLN A 703 -26.35 18.06 -22.74
C GLN A 703 -26.39 19.53 -23.18
N GLN A 704 -27.48 20.25 -22.86
CA GLN A 704 -27.61 21.68 -23.16
C GLN A 704 -26.66 22.53 -22.32
N GLN A 705 -26.60 22.32 -21.00
CA GLN A 705 -25.67 23.03 -20.11
C GLN A 705 -24.21 22.80 -20.52
N TRP A 706 -23.88 21.59 -20.98
CA TRP A 706 -22.56 21.27 -21.51
C TRP A 706 -22.25 22.04 -22.80
N LYS A 707 -23.19 22.10 -23.76
CA LYS A 707 -23.01 22.88 -25.00
C LYS A 707 -22.82 24.38 -24.70
N ASP A 708 -23.60 24.93 -23.77
CA ASP A 708 -23.50 26.33 -23.39
C ASP A 708 -22.15 26.65 -22.73
N ALA A 709 -21.67 25.79 -21.82
CA ALA A 709 -20.38 25.94 -21.17
C ALA A 709 -19.20 25.86 -22.15
N TYR A 710 -19.23 24.90 -23.08
CA TYR A 710 -18.18 24.75 -24.09
C TYR A 710 -18.18 25.86 -25.14
N THR A 711 -19.34 26.43 -25.46
CA THR A 711 -19.43 27.60 -26.33
C THR A 711 -18.76 28.81 -25.67
N LEU A 712 -19.04 29.06 -24.38
CA LEU A 712 -18.38 30.12 -23.62
C LEU A 712 -16.87 29.88 -23.48
N LEU A 713 -16.45 28.62 -23.30
CA LEU A 713 -15.05 28.24 -23.21
C LEU A 713 -14.31 28.57 -24.50
N PHE A 714 -14.83 28.15 -25.66
CA PHE A 714 -14.19 28.44 -26.94
C PHE A 714 -14.17 29.95 -27.27
N ASP A 715 -15.16 30.71 -26.80
CA ASP A 715 -15.16 32.16 -26.97
C ASP A 715 -14.10 32.87 -26.10
N THR A 716 -13.86 32.35 -24.90
CA THR A 716 -12.90 32.92 -23.94
C THR A 716 -11.47 32.42 -24.12
N SER A 717 -11.26 31.23 -24.71
CA SER A 717 -9.95 30.58 -24.82
C SER A 717 -9.24 30.77 -26.17
N LYS A 718 -9.62 31.75 -27.01
CA LYS A 718 -9.06 31.96 -28.36
C LYS A 718 -7.54 32.17 -28.44
N SER A 719 -6.87 32.43 -27.31
CA SER A 719 -5.41 32.55 -27.22
C SER A 719 -4.68 31.22 -26.99
N VAL A 720 -5.38 30.15 -26.62
CA VAL A 720 -4.78 28.86 -26.28
C VAL A 720 -4.66 28.01 -27.52
N LYS A 721 -3.47 27.53 -27.85
CA LYS A 721 -3.28 26.54 -28.93
C LYS A 721 -3.55 25.15 -28.38
N THR A 722 -4.41 24.37 -29.04
CA THR A 722 -4.62 22.97 -28.66
C THR A 722 -4.23 22.06 -29.81
N PHE A 723 -3.61 20.92 -29.50
CA PHE A 723 -3.22 19.92 -30.49
C PHE A 723 -3.38 18.50 -29.92
N LEU A 724 -3.57 17.53 -30.80
CA LEU A 724 -3.58 16.12 -30.43
C LEU A 724 -2.14 15.67 -30.17
N ALA A 725 -1.82 15.32 -28.92
CA ALA A 725 -0.47 14.91 -28.53
C ALA A 725 -0.26 13.39 -28.66
N ASP A 726 -1.31 12.59 -28.40
CA ASP A 726 -1.29 11.13 -28.56
C ASP A 726 -2.72 10.58 -28.69
N LEU A 727 -2.86 9.43 -29.37
CA LEU A 727 -4.12 8.76 -29.63
C LEU A 727 -3.95 7.23 -29.70
N ALA A 728 -4.61 6.53 -28.78
CA ALA A 728 -4.79 5.08 -28.82
C ALA A 728 -6.28 4.73 -29.00
N VAL A 729 -6.59 3.76 -29.84
CA VAL A 729 -7.96 3.30 -30.13
C VAL A 729 -8.04 1.79 -29.88
N GLU A 730 -9.04 1.38 -29.12
CA GLU A 730 -9.38 0.00 -28.83
C GLU A 730 -10.79 -0.28 -29.36
N VAL A 731 -10.91 -1.16 -30.36
CA VAL A 731 -12.20 -1.53 -30.94
C VAL A 731 -12.84 -2.62 -30.07
N GLU A 732 -13.88 -2.28 -29.31
CA GLU A 732 -14.62 -3.21 -28.44
C GLU A 732 -15.54 -4.14 -29.25
N SER A 733 -16.22 -3.60 -30.27
CA SER A 733 -17.07 -4.30 -31.21
C SER A 733 -17.09 -3.58 -32.57
N GLY A 734 -17.56 -4.22 -33.65
CA GLY A 734 -17.55 -3.61 -34.99
C GLY A 734 -18.33 -2.27 -35.12
N ASP A 735 -19.15 -1.95 -34.12
CA ASP A 735 -19.97 -0.74 -34.01
C ASP A 735 -19.62 0.15 -32.80
N ARG A 736 -18.65 -0.22 -31.95
CA ARG A 736 -18.27 0.54 -30.74
C ARG A 736 -16.77 0.44 -30.46
N ALA A 737 -16.15 1.56 -30.14
CA ALA A 737 -14.73 1.62 -29.79
C ALA A 737 -14.48 2.62 -28.67
N LYS A 738 -13.36 2.43 -27.99
CA LYS A 738 -12.86 3.27 -26.92
C LYS A 738 -11.58 3.94 -27.37
N ALA A 739 -11.47 5.24 -27.22
CA ALA A 739 -10.30 6.00 -27.62
C ALA A 739 -9.71 6.78 -26.44
N PHE A 740 -8.42 6.60 -26.22
CA PHE A 740 -7.63 7.30 -25.22
C PHE A 740 -6.88 8.44 -25.90
N VAL A 741 -7.22 9.66 -25.50
CA VAL A 741 -6.79 10.88 -26.15
C VAL A 741 -5.95 11.71 -25.19
N VAL A 742 -4.78 12.13 -25.65
CA VAL A 742 -3.94 13.11 -24.94
C VAL A 742 -4.02 14.42 -25.71
N LEU A 743 -4.66 15.43 -25.14
CA LEU A 743 -4.72 16.78 -25.69
C LEU A 743 -3.62 17.64 -25.09
N GLY A 744 -2.77 18.21 -25.93
CA GLY A 744 -1.81 19.25 -25.57
C GLY A 744 -2.45 20.63 -25.65
N PHE A 745 -2.18 21.48 -24.66
CA PHE A 745 -2.55 22.88 -24.60
C PHE A 745 -1.27 23.70 -24.47
N ASP A 746 -1.11 24.72 -25.29
CA ASP A 746 -0.04 25.71 -25.22
C ASP A 746 -0.68 27.09 -25.08
N ASP A 747 -0.56 27.66 -23.87
CA ASP A 747 -0.97 29.02 -23.57
C ASP A 747 0.28 29.88 -23.38
N ASN A 748 0.64 30.64 -24.43
CA ASN A 748 1.80 31.53 -24.44
C ASN A 748 3.11 30.90 -23.91
N GLY A 749 3.42 29.65 -24.31
CA GLY A 749 4.65 28.95 -23.94
C GLY A 749 4.53 28.04 -22.72
N THR A 750 3.38 28.03 -22.03
CA THR A 750 3.10 27.05 -20.96
C THR A 750 2.36 25.86 -21.55
N GLN A 751 3.04 24.72 -21.63
CA GLN A 751 2.44 23.47 -22.12
C GLN A 751 1.80 22.68 -20.98
N SER A 752 0.56 22.24 -21.19
CA SER A 752 -0.12 21.29 -20.31
C SER A 752 -0.77 20.19 -21.14
N LYS A 753 -0.95 19.01 -20.54
CA LYS A 753 -1.62 17.87 -21.18
C LYS A 753 -2.87 17.52 -20.41
N LYS A 754 -3.94 17.16 -21.12
CA LYS A 754 -5.15 16.56 -20.53
C LYS A 754 -5.44 15.21 -21.16
N TYR A 755 -5.84 14.27 -20.32
CA TYR A 755 -6.20 12.91 -20.70
C TYR A 755 -7.72 12.80 -20.76
N LYS A 756 -8.22 12.24 -21.86
CA LYS A 756 -9.65 11.99 -22.09
C LYS A 756 -9.85 10.57 -22.58
N THR A 757 -10.92 9.96 -22.12
CA THR A 757 -11.42 8.69 -22.67
C THR A 757 -12.73 8.98 -23.40
N LEU A 758 -12.78 8.65 -24.69
CA LEU A 758 -13.95 8.80 -25.53
C LEU A 758 -14.52 7.42 -25.85
N ILE A 759 -15.83 7.26 -25.71
CA ILE A 759 -16.53 6.11 -26.27
C ILE A 759 -17.18 6.58 -27.57
N VAL A 760 -16.85 5.92 -28.67
CA VAL A 760 -17.38 6.18 -30.00
C VAL A 760 -18.23 5.02 -30.48
N LYS A 761 -19.37 5.34 -31.09
CA LYS A 761 -20.30 4.36 -31.67
C LYS A 761 -20.59 4.69 -33.12
N ARG A 762 -20.72 3.67 -33.97
CA ARG A 762 -21.08 3.82 -35.37
C ARG A 762 -22.59 4.11 -35.49
N GLU A 763 -22.94 5.29 -35.97
CA GLU A 763 -24.31 5.72 -36.27
C GLU A 763 -24.54 5.81 -37.80
N THR A 764 -25.78 6.07 -38.22
CA THR A 764 -26.16 6.19 -39.65
C THR A 764 -25.39 7.27 -40.41
N LYS A 765 -24.79 8.24 -39.69
CA LYS A 765 -23.99 9.35 -40.24
C LYS A 765 -22.48 9.20 -40.02
N GLY A 766 -22.00 8.03 -39.58
CA GLY A 766 -20.59 7.75 -39.28
C GLY A 766 -20.32 7.52 -37.78
N TRP A 767 -19.04 7.42 -37.39
CA TRP A 767 -18.64 7.30 -35.99
C TRP A 767 -18.91 8.59 -35.22
N ARG A 768 -19.53 8.47 -34.04
CA ARG A 768 -19.87 9.60 -33.17
C ARG A 768 -19.49 9.31 -31.71
N ILE A 769 -19.04 10.35 -31.01
CA ILE A 769 -18.72 10.29 -29.58
C ILE A 769 -20.03 10.24 -28.79
N VAL A 770 -20.25 9.16 -28.04
CA VAL A 770 -21.45 8.93 -27.22
C VAL A 770 -21.20 9.20 -25.74
N GLU A 771 -19.95 9.08 -25.29
CA GLU A 771 -19.54 9.35 -23.90
C GLU A 771 -18.12 9.94 -23.88
N GLU A 772 -17.87 10.87 -22.97
CA GLU A 772 -16.56 11.50 -22.75
C GLU A 772 -16.29 11.58 -21.26
N ALA A 773 -15.21 10.95 -20.80
CA ALA A 773 -14.74 11.03 -19.43
C ALA A 773 -13.40 11.79 -19.36
N SER A 774 -13.36 12.86 -18.55
CA SER A 774 -12.13 13.58 -18.23
C SER A 774 -11.47 12.97 -17.00
N ASN A 775 -10.25 12.45 -17.14
CA ASN A 775 -9.46 11.99 -15.99
C ASN A 775 -8.72 13.20 -15.37
N THR A 776 -9.29 13.84 -14.36
CA THR A 776 -8.62 14.90 -13.57
C THR A 776 -7.89 14.37 -12.32
N ALA A 777 -7.66 13.07 -12.22
CA ALA A 777 -6.84 12.46 -11.17
C ALA A 777 -5.57 11.85 -11.77
N PHE A 778 -4.65 12.68 -12.27
CA PHE A 778 -3.30 12.27 -12.66
C PHE A 778 -2.32 13.40 -12.31
N GLY A 779 -2.10 13.58 -11.01
CA GLY A 779 -0.91 14.21 -10.49
C GLY A 779 0.02 13.11 -9.98
N SER A 780 1.22 13.04 -10.55
CA SER A 780 2.34 12.12 -10.25
C SER A 780 2.17 10.64 -10.66
N GLY A 781 3.16 10.14 -11.41
CA GLY A 781 3.44 8.70 -11.57
C GLY A 781 2.84 8.04 -12.82
N HIS A 782 3.69 7.35 -13.57
CA HIS A 782 3.34 6.63 -14.80
C HIS A 782 2.49 5.36 -14.57
N ALA A 783 1.70 5.02 -15.61
CA ALA A 783 1.34 3.70 -16.11
C ALA A 783 -0.10 3.15 -15.90
N ARG A 784 -0.60 2.59 -17.02
CA ARG A 784 -1.64 1.55 -17.24
C ARG A 784 -3.11 1.84 -16.88
N LEU A 785 -3.94 1.54 -17.87
CA LEU A 785 -5.39 1.54 -17.90
C LEU A 785 -6.02 0.64 -16.82
N PRO A 786 -7.05 1.11 -16.09
CA PRO A 786 -8.01 0.26 -15.42
C PRO A 786 -9.24 0.01 -16.32
N THR A 787 -9.48 -1.26 -16.61
CA THR A 787 -10.76 -1.84 -17.07
C THR A 787 -11.81 -1.78 -15.94
N ASP A 788 -13.03 -1.37 -16.31
CA ASP A 788 -14.37 -1.56 -15.69
C ASP A 788 -14.43 -1.68 -14.15
N GLU A 789 -15.16 -0.86 -13.38
CA GLU A 789 -16.60 -0.62 -13.49
C GLU A 789 -17.02 0.52 -12.51
N LYS A 790 -17.98 1.35 -12.94
CA LYS A 790 -18.97 2.14 -12.19
C LYS A 790 -18.61 2.66 -10.78
N LEU A 791 -18.49 3.99 -10.66
CA LEU A 791 -18.62 4.69 -9.38
C LEU A 791 -19.88 5.57 -9.33
N ALA A 792 -20.75 5.25 -8.38
CA ALA A 792 -21.85 6.09 -7.92
C ALA A 792 -21.29 7.29 -7.14
N ILE A 793 -21.80 8.49 -7.44
CA ILE A 793 -21.41 9.73 -6.76
C ILE A 793 -22.59 10.21 -5.89
N HIS A 794 -22.38 10.33 -4.58
CA HIS A 794 -23.16 11.18 -3.69
C HIS A 794 -22.39 12.50 -3.46
N GLY A 795 -23.15 13.62 -3.47
CA GLY A 795 -22.68 15.01 -3.59
C GLY A 795 -21.64 15.46 -2.57
N GLY A 796 -20.72 16.37 -2.91
CA GLY A 796 -20.94 17.82 -3.10
C GLY A 796 -20.24 18.50 -1.92
N THR A 797 -19.30 19.46 -2.03
CA THR A 797 -19.32 20.72 -2.79
C THR A 797 -17.88 21.29 -2.73
N VAL A 798 -17.31 21.72 -3.86
CA VAL A 798 -16.11 22.59 -3.88
C VAL A 798 -16.56 23.95 -4.41
N LEU A 799 -16.43 24.96 -3.55
CA LEU A 799 -16.73 26.36 -3.86
C LEU A 799 -15.65 26.93 -4.79
N LEU A 800 -16.06 27.26 -6.01
CA LEU A 800 -15.37 28.22 -6.88
C LEU A 800 -15.71 29.64 -6.38
N VAL A 801 -14.70 30.39 -5.95
CA VAL A 801 -14.81 31.84 -5.79
C VAL A 801 -14.08 32.48 -6.97
N SER A 802 -14.84 32.83 -8.00
CA SER A 802 -14.48 33.87 -8.96
C SER A 802 -15.26 35.15 -8.63
N SER A 803 -14.58 36.28 -8.83
CA SER A 803 -14.94 37.63 -8.43
C SER A 803 -16.34 38.14 -8.82
N GLN A 804 -17.00 38.77 -7.85
CA GLN A 804 -17.60 40.11 -7.93
C GLN A 804 -18.55 40.43 -9.12
N ALA A 805 -19.77 39.89 -9.11
CA ALA A 805 -20.93 40.51 -9.78
C ALA A 805 -22.26 39.89 -9.33
N ALA A 806 -22.74 40.20 -8.12
CA ALA A 806 -24.16 40.17 -7.75
C ALA A 806 -24.33 40.71 -6.32
N MET A 807 -25.46 41.38 -6.08
CA MET A 807 -25.95 41.92 -4.78
C MET A 807 -25.69 43.41 -4.54
N ASP A 808 -26.23 44.22 -5.43
CA ASP A 808 -26.82 45.52 -5.12
C ASP A 808 -28.35 45.39 -5.21
N VAL A 809 -29.00 44.75 -4.23
CA VAL A 809 -30.47 44.77 -4.07
C VAL A 809 -30.82 44.65 -2.58
N LEU A 810 -31.33 45.77 -2.04
CA LEU A 810 -32.18 45.92 -0.84
C LEU A 810 -31.55 45.83 0.57
N ALA A 811 -31.20 46.99 1.10
CA ALA A 811 -31.48 47.38 2.50
C ALA A 811 -32.85 48.14 2.51
N PRO A 812 -33.49 48.56 3.65
CA PRO A 812 -32.99 48.61 5.04
C PRO A 812 -34.06 48.35 6.16
N VAL A 813 -33.66 48.67 7.40
CA VAL A 813 -34.44 49.09 8.60
C VAL A 813 -34.74 47.99 9.64
N MET A 814 -34.03 48.04 10.77
CA MET A 814 -34.56 48.37 12.11
C MET A 814 -33.41 48.37 13.12
N ASP A 815 -33.36 49.44 13.89
CA ASP A 815 -32.38 49.81 14.92
C ASP A 815 -32.91 49.40 16.31
N GLU A 816 -32.03 49.47 17.30
CA GLU A 816 -32.24 49.53 18.77
C GLU A 816 -32.48 48.25 19.62
N ASP A 817 -31.55 48.13 20.57
CA ASP A 817 -31.66 47.71 21.97
C ASP A 817 -32.22 46.32 22.37
N VAL A 818 -31.37 45.53 23.04
CA VAL A 818 -31.52 45.12 24.45
C VAL A 818 -30.43 44.12 24.83
N ASN A 819 -29.75 44.43 25.94
CA ASN A 819 -28.82 43.57 26.66
C ASN A 819 -29.60 42.68 27.64
N MET A 820 -29.33 41.37 27.66
CA MET A 820 -29.14 40.53 28.85
C MET A 820 -29.56 39.06 28.63
N GLY A 821 -28.61 38.17 28.91
CA GLY A 821 -28.78 37.18 29.97
C GLY A 821 -29.71 35.98 29.73
N SER A 822 -29.08 34.80 29.72
CA SER A 822 -29.62 33.49 30.11
C SER A 822 -30.51 32.76 29.11
N ILE A 823 -30.60 31.43 29.31
CA ILE A 823 -31.30 30.39 28.54
C ILE A 823 -30.37 29.80 27.43
N TYR A 824 -29.67 28.69 27.65
CA TYR A 824 -30.23 27.34 27.78
C TYR A 824 -29.39 26.44 28.71
N ARG A 825 -30.08 25.74 29.63
CA ARG A 825 -29.62 24.52 30.31
C ARG A 825 -30.02 23.31 29.45
N GLY A 826 -29.09 22.40 29.22
CA GLY A 826 -29.29 21.03 28.71
C GLY A 826 -28.47 20.03 29.56
N PRO A 827 -28.77 18.71 29.52
CA PRO A 827 -28.78 17.86 30.71
C PRO A 827 -27.40 17.36 31.17
N LYS A 828 -27.29 17.14 32.49
CA LYS A 828 -26.17 16.49 33.16
C LYS A 828 -26.10 15.01 32.75
N LEU A 829 -24.95 14.59 32.21
CA LEU A 829 -24.53 13.20 32.21
C LEU A 829 -23.68 12.96 33.47
N ASP A 830 -24.13 12.03 34.32
CA ASP A 830 -23.35 11.56 35.48
C ASP A 830 -22.17 10.70 34.98
N LEU A 831 -20.95 11.20 35.20
CA LEU A 831 -19.72 10.46 34.94
C LEU A 831 -19.28 9.71 36.22
N PRO A 832 -18.77 8.46 36.11
CA PRO A 832 -18.25 7.71 37.23
C PRO A 832 -17.03 8.40 37.87
N LYS A 833 -16.89 8.26 39.20
CA LYS A 833 -16.05 9.05 40.13
C LYS A 833 -14.53 9.11 39.89
N ASN A 834 -14.00 8.62 38.76
CA ASN A 834 -12.55 8.40 38.61
C ASN A 834 -11.91 9.12 37.41
N TRP A 835 -12.61 10.02 36.71
CA TRP A 835 -12.06 10.73 35.56
C TRP A 835 -11.85 12.22 35.86
N LYS A 836 -10.58 12.64 35.92
CA LYS A 836 -10.18 14.05 35.90
C LYS A 836 -9.91 14.47 34.45
N THR A 837 -10.70 15.41 33.95
CA THR A 837 -10.42 16.13 32.70
C THR A 837 -9.52 17.32 33.03
N ILE A 838 -8.31 17.36 32.47
CA ILE A 838 -7.42 18.53 32.52
C ILE A 838 -7.46 19.17 31.14
N SER A 839 -8.12 20.33 31.05
CA SER A 839 -8.09 21.21 29.89
C SER A 839 -6.81 22.05 29.90
N TYR A 840 -5.99 21.99 28.85
CA TYR A 840 -4.88 22.92 28.67
C TYR A 840 -5.34 24.18 27.95
N TRP A 841 -5.22 25.32 28.63
CA TRP A 841 -5.11 26.65 28.01
C TRP A 841 -3.65 27.08 28.10
N THR A 842 -3.00 27.33 26.97
CA THR A 842 -1.67 27.96 26.93
C THR A 842 -1.81 29.40 26.47
N GLN A 843 -1.64 30.34 27.42
CA GLN A 843 -1.13 31.68 27.14
C GLN A 843 0.31 31.78 27.66
N PRO A 844 1.23 32.45 26.97
CA PRO A 844 2.61 32.57 27.41
C PRO A 844 2.73 33.70 28.43
N SER A 845 3.09 33.35 29.67
CA SER A 845 3.49 34.30 30.70
C SER A 845 4.96 34.09 31.03
N ALA A 846 5.72 35.18 30.98
CA ALA A 846 7.15 35.25 31.25
C ALA A 846 7.45 35.00 32.75
N ASN A 847 8.56 34.30 32.99
CA ASN A 847 9.23 33.91 34.25
C ASN A 847 8.79 32.58 34.92
N PRO A 848 9.74 31.66 35.19
CA PRO A 848 9.47 30.41 35.91
C PRO A 848 9.50 30.62 37.44
N PRO A 849 8.70 29.85 38.21
CA PRO A 849 8.81 29.81 39.67
C PRO A 849 10.04 29.00 40.12
N LYS A 850 10.65 29.43 41.22
CA LYS A 850 11.83 28.85 41.87
C LYS A 850 11.55 27.44 42.39
N GLY A 851 12.39 26.46 42.04
CA GLY A 851 12.32 25.13 42.67
C GLY A 851 12.87 23.92 41.92
N PHE A 852 13.50 24.03 40.75
CA PHE A 852 14.13 22.90 40.07
C PHE A 852 15.51 23.28 39.54
N ALA A 853 16.54 22.57 40.01
CA ALA A 853 17.94 22.81 39.71
C ALA A 853 18.49 21.72 38.80
N SER A 854 18.07 21.71 37.52
CA SER A 854 18.75 21.15 36.33
C SER A 854 17.77 20.51 35.33
N ARG A 855 18.17 20.49 34.06
CA ARG A 855 17.41 19.96 32.91
C ARG A 855 17.30 18.43 32.88
N SER A 856 18.03 17.71 33.72
CA SER A 856 18.05 16.24 33.77
C SER A 856 16.86 15.63 34.51
N ASP A 857 16.27 16.36 35.47
CA ASP A 857 15.15 15.83 36.27
C ASP A 857 13.81 15.83 35.50
N ILE A 858 13.72 16.63 34.44
CA ILE A 858 12.53 16.69 33.56
C ILE A 858 12.48 15.49 32.61
N TYR A 859 13.62 14.90 32.24
CA TYR A 859 13.67 13.71 31.37
C TYR A 859 13.39 12.40 32.12
N ALA A 860 13.61 12.36 33.43
CA ALA A 860 13.31 11.18 34.25
C ALA A 860 11.80 11.01 34.54
N ALA A 861 11.01 12.08 34.49
CA ALA A 861 9.56 12.03 34.74
C ALA A 861 8.71 11.69 33.49
N LEU A 862 9.31 11.66 32.30
CA LEU A 862 8.63 11.37 31.03
C LEU A 862 8.77 9.92 30.55
N LYS A 863 9.32 9.03 31.39
CA LYS A 863 9.51 7.60 31.08
C LYS A 863 8.65 6.68 31.96
N ILE A 864 7.39 7.03 32.17
CA ILE A 864 6.30 6.09 32.52
C ILE A 864 4.99 6.60 31.90
N ARG A 865 4.76 6.29 30.63
CA ARG A 865 3.47 5.82 30.09
C ARG A 865 3.62 5.34 28.66
#